data_AF-A0A960SGR0-F1
#
_entry.id   AF-A0A960SGR0-F1
#
_cell.length_a   1.000
_cell.length_b   1.000
_cell.length_c   1.000
_cell.angle_alpha   90.00
_cell.angle_beta   90.00
_cell.angle_gamma   90.00
#
_symmetry.space_group_name_H-M   'P 1'
#
loop_
_entity.id
_entity.type
_entity.pdbx_description
1 polymer ?
#
loop_
_entity_poly.entity_id
_entity_poly.type
_entity_poly.pdbx_seq_one_letter_code
_entity_poly.pdbx_strand_id
1 'polypeptide(L)'
;MAKLKTLRHATTGGESLTIELIDKFCDTTEKAGLSIQLHNCYGPSEAAITSTHWICTRGGLKGRVPIGHPVDNTHVYVLDSRGQPLPSGVPGELYIGGPQVGLGYWQRDSLTRERFIPDPFSEDKPAKLYRTGDRVRFLEDGSLEFLGRFDRQLKIHGLRIEPGEIESTISSFQHVEDSIVDVSKTTSGDSRLVAYLKTSEAKMDLAKLRSYLKARLPKHMVPAAFVVLESFPLLSSGKIDFRALPEPKLEREDLEAPFTAPGSETEQSVTRVFRELLDLKKIGTQDNFFDVGATSLLLLSAFKKLNTLFPESKLTTLDLFQNPTVKSLAARLTAATQPSTPASEPASQRKTAPTLSESIAIIGMSGRFPQAENLDEFWKLIAEGKEGITQFTEDELSRAGIAEEVFSRSDYVPASGVNTGYDLFDERFFGYTPKEASIIDPQQRLFLEEAWHALENAGYDPARFEGRIGVFAGMGRVAYMRDNLYANPKTIAMMGEWQTAISNEACFLSTRVSYKFNLSGPSVSIQTACSTSLVALHMARQSLLLGESDIVLAGGVRLLLGKQGYLYQPGAIHSPDGHCRPFDAKAAGTVPGSGVGVVALKRLSEALEDGDTIHAIIRGSAINNDGAQKVGFSAPSPQRQAAVIADALRVSKVEADQVAYIEAHGTATPVGDPIEIAGLKKAFKSGGDKKHFCAIGSVKANIGHADAAAGIAGLLKVVLSFKHSTIPPSLNFES
;
A
#
# COMPACT_ATOMS: atom_id res chain seq x y z
N MET A 1 16.48 30.44 -24.18
CA MET A 1 17.21 29.64 -25.20
C MET A 1 18.75 29.74 -25.13
N ALA A 2 19.34 30.76 -24.48
CA ALA A 2 20.81 30.85 -24.30
C ALA A 2 21.46 29.67 -23.54
N LYS A 3 20.67 28.85 -22.83
CA LYS A 3 21.13 27.69 -22.03
C LYS A 3 21.26 26.37 -22.81
N LEU A 4 20.88 26.31 -24.09
CA LEU A 4 20.87 25.05 -24.88
C LEU A 4 22.01 24.95 -25.90
N LYS A 5 23.02 25.84 -25.85
CA LYS A 5 24.13 25.88 -26.82
C LYS A 5 25.00 24.62 -26.85
N THR A 6 24.93 23.79 -25.80
CA THR A 6 25.67 22.51 -25.70
C THR A 6 24.88 21.32 -26.23
N LEU A 7 23.58 21.46 -26.50
CA LEU A 7 22.76 20.37 -27.05
C LEU A 7 23.16 20.11 -28.50
N ARG A 8 23.37 18.83 -28.84
CA ARG A 8 23.83 18.37 -30.17
C ARG A 8 22.93 17.30 -30.78
N HIS A 9 22.33 16.47 -29.93
CA HIS A 9 21.44 15.39 -30.34
C HIS A 9 20.14 15.47 -29.55
N ALA A 10 19.03 15.27 -30.24
CA ALA A 10 17.72 15.06 -29.64
C ALA A 10 17.21 13.72 -30.15
N THR A 11 16.79 12.84 -29.24
CA THR A 11 16.29 11.51 -29.60
C THR A 11 14.84 11.39 -29.16
N THR A 12 13.98 10.91 -30.04
CA THR A 12 12.58 10.60 -29.76
C THR A 12 12.34 9.11 -29.95
N GLY A 13 11.56 8.52 -29.06
CA GLY A 13 11.19 7.11 -29.10
C GLY A 13 9.93 6.89 -28.26
N GLY A 14 9.16 5.85 -28.60
CA GLY A 14 7.90 5.51 -27.92
C GLY A 14 6.65 6.06 -28.61
N GLU A 15 6.72 7.22 -29.26
CA GLU A 15 5.61 7.85 -30.01
C GLU A 15 5.92 8.03 -31.50
N SER A 16 4.88 8.13 -32.32
CA SER A 16 5.02 8.39 -33.76
C SER A 16 5.39 9.85 -34.00
N LEU A 17 6.58 10.08 -34.56
CA LEU A 17 7.00 11.40 -34.99
C LEU A 17 6.27 11.80 -36.29
N THR A 18 5.67 12.98 -36.31
CA THR A 18 4.99 13.53 -37.51
C THR A 18 5.91 14.49 -38.26
N ILE A 19 5.76 14.58 -39.59
CA ILE A 19 6.51 15.52 -40.44
C ILE A 19 6.39 16.97 -39.91
N GLU A 20 5.18 17.38 -39.50
CA GLU A 20 4.89 18.71 -38.94
C GLU A 20 5.74 19.04 -37.70
N LEU A 21 6.00 18.03 -36.85
CA LEU A 21 6.82 18.19 -35.65
C LEU A 21 8.31 18.27 -35.99
N ILE A 22 8.76 17.53 -37.00
CA ILE A 22 10.13 17.62 -37.52
C ILE A 22 10.37 19.02 -38.08
N ASP A 23 9.47 19.50 -38.94
CA ASP A 23 9.58 20.82 -39.55
C ASP A 23 9.57 21.93 -38.49
N LYS A 24 8.67 21.84 -37.51
CA LYS A 24 8.61 22.78 -36.39
C LYS A 24 9.87 22.74 -35.53
N PHE A 25 10.43 21.55 -35.29
CA PHE A 25 11.68 21.38 -34.54
C PHE A 25 12.83 22.06 -35.29
N CYS A 26 13.01 21.74 -36.57
CA CYS A 26 14.03 22.33 -37.43
C CYS A 26 13.90 23.86 -37.47
N ASP A 27 12.70 24.40 -37.72
CA ASP A 27 12.45 25.84 -37.74
C ASP A 27 12.82 26.51 -36.40
N THR A 28 12.52 25.85 -35.29
CA THR A 28 12.81 26.39 -33.95
C THR A 28 14.30 26.39 -33.66
N THR A 29 15.02 25.32 -34.02
CA THR A 29 16.46 25.20 -33.79
C THR A 29 17.26 26.11 -34.73
N GLU A 30 16.85 26.23 -36.00
CA GLU A 30 17.46 27.13 -36.98
C GLU A 30 17.29 28.60 -36.57
N LYS A 31 16.08 29.02 -36.19
CA LYS A 31 15.82 30.39 -35.67
C LYS A 31 16.65 30.71 -34.42
N ALA A 32 16.98 29.69 -33.63
CA ALA A 32 17.82 29.82 -32.45
C ALA A 32 19.33 29.74 -32.74
N GLY A 33 19.74 29.50 -33.99
CA GLY A 33 21.15 29.31 -34.39
C GLY A 33 21.79 28.05 -33.81
N LEU A 34 20.99 27.01 -33.53
CA LEU A 34 21.43 25.75 -32.94
C LEU A 34 21.47 24.65 -34.01
N SER A 35 22.59 23.92 -34.08
CA SER A 35 22.71 22.70 -34.89
C SER A 35 22.48 21.48 -33.99
N ILE A 36 21.26 20.95 -34.02
CA ILE A 36 20.85 19.77 -33.24
C ILE A 36 20.31 18.71 -34.21
N GLN A 37 20.87 17.51 -34.13
CA GLN A 37 20.43 16.37 -34.93
C GLN A 37 19.28 15.65 -34.21
N LEU A 38 18.13 15.50 -34.90
CA LEU A 38 16.97 14.79 -34.38
C LEU A 38 16.99 13.32 -34.85
N HIS A 39 16.86 12.39 -33.90
CA HIS A 39 16.86 10.96 -34.12
C HIS A 39 15.49 10.37 -33.79
N ASN A 40 14.88 9.67 -34.74
CA ASN A 40 13.68 8.86 -34.51
C ASN A 40 14.09 7.42 -34.23
N CYS A 41 13.89 6.96 -33.00
CA CYS A 41 14.29 5.64 -32.53
C CYS A 41 13.09 4.72 -32.33
N TYR A 42 13.29 3.45 -32.66
CA TYR A 42 12.29 2.40 -32.50
C TYR A 42 12.93 1.17 -31.85
N GLY A 43 12.23 0.56 -30.91
CA GLY A 43 12.56 -0.76 -30.42
C GLY A 43 11.63 -1.20 -29.28
N PRO A 44 11.38 -2.52 -29.15
CA PRO A 44 10.66 -3.09 -28.03
C PRO A 44 11.57 -3.27 -26.81
N SER A 45 10.98 -3.39 -25.62
CA SER A 45 11.73 -3.68 -24.38
C SER A 45 12.48 -5.01 -24.45
N GLU A 46 11.92 -5.98 -25.17
CA GLU A 46 12.48 -7.31 -25.41
C GLU A 46 13.74 -7.30 -26.31
N ALA A 47 14.07 -6.16 -26.92
CA ALA A 47 15.29 -5.95 -27.72
C ALA A 47 16.03 -4.66 -27.32
N ALA A 48 16.11 -4.41 -26.02
CA ALA A 48 16.85 -3.29 -25.40
C ALA A 48 16.40 -1.88 -25.83
N ILE A 49 15.09 -1.69 -26.07
CA ILE A 49 14.41 -0.40 -26.26
C ILE A 49 14.74 0.31 -27.59
N THR A 50 15.98 0.30 -28.08
CA THR A 50 16.36 0.90 -29.36
C THR A 50 17.01 -0.15 -30.25
N SER A 51 16.28 -0.56 -31.28
CA SER A 51 16.73 -1.57 -32.25
C SER A 51 16.97 -0.96 -33.63
N THR A 52 16.25 0.11 -33.98
CA THR A 52 16.44 0.87 -35.21
C THR A 52 16.40 2.37 -34.94
N HIS A 53 17.05 3.14 -35.80
CA HIS A 53 17.03 4.60 -35.72
C HIS A 53 17.09 5.25 -37.11
N TRP A 54 16.50 6.44 -37.21
CA TRP A 54 16.52 7.28 -38.40
C TRP A 54 16.93 8.71 -38.04
N ILE A 55 17.84 9.29 -38.82
CA ILE A 55 18.25 10.69 -38.67
C ILE A 55 17.28 11.57 -39.45
N CYS A 56 16.58 12.45 -38.74
CA CYS A 56 15.55 13.29 -39.32
C CYS A 56 16.17 14.39 -40.19
N THR A 57 15.84 14.38 -41.49
CA THR A 57 16.27 15.39 -42.46
C THR A 57 15.08 16.16 -43.03
N ARG A 58 15.28 17.46 -43.27
CA ARG A 58 14.24 18.35 -43.80
C ARG A 58 13.95 18.05 -45.27
N GLY A 59 12.67 18.05 -45.65
CA GLY A 59 12.23 18.10 -47.05
C GLY A 59 12.35 16.81 -47.88
N GLY A 60 12.68 15.66 -47.26
CA GLY A 60 12.88 14.39 -47.97
C GLY A 60 11.72 13.38 -47.94
N LEU A 61 10.70 13.59 -47.10
CA LEU A 61 9.69 12.57 -46.81
C LEU A 61 8.33 12.85 -47.50
N LYS A 62 7.85 11.89 -48.29
CA LYS A 62 6.47 11.82 -48.79
C LYS A 62 5.77 10.64 -48.12
N GLY A 63 5.18 10.84 -46.95
CA GLY A 63 4.45 9.77 -46.24
C GLY A 63 4.70 9.73 -44.74
N ARG A 64 4.95 8.53 -44.19
CA ARG A 64 5.22 8.35 -42.75
C ARG A 64 6.72 8.53 -42.48
N VAL A 65 7.06 8.94 -41.26
CA VAL A 65 8.45 9.03 -40.82
C VAL A 65 9.00 7.60 -40.63
N PRO A 66 10.11 7.22 -41.29
CA PRO A 66 10.70 5.89 -41.14
C PRO A 66 11.19 5.64 -39.72
N ILE A 67 11.21 4.37 -39.31
CA ILE A 67 11.89 3.89 -38.10
C ILE A 67 13.38 3.57 -38.37
N GLY A 68 13.80 3.68 -39.64
CA GLY A 68 15.20 3.77 -40.03
C GLY A 68 15.91 2.43 -40.16
N HIS A 69 17.21 2.44 -39.88
CA HIS A 69 18.10 1.29 -40.04
C HIS A 69 18.41 0.65 -38.68
N PRO A 70 18.71 -0.67 -38.66
CA PRO A 70 19.19 -1.32 -37.44
C PRO A 70 20.41 -0.59 -36.85
N VAL A 71 20.47 -0.56 -35.53
CA VAL A 71 21.68 -0.09 -34.82
C VAL A 71 22.79 -1.14 -34.90
N ASP A 72 23.99 -0.79 -34.46
CA ASP A 72 25.13 -1.70 -34.49
C ASP A 72 24.82 -3.04 -33.82
N ASN A 73 25.35 -4.12 -34.40
CA ASN A 73 25.17 -5.50 -33.94
C ASN A 73 23.71 -5.99 -33.92
N THR A 74 22.76 -5.23 -34.48
CA THR A 74 21.34 -5.61 -34.58
C THR A 74 21.01 -6.12 -35.97
N HIS A 75 20.30 -7.24 -36.05
CA HIS A 75 19.74 -7.76 -37.30
C HIS A 75 18.22 -7.58 -37.28
N VAL A 76 17.66 -7.18 -38.43
CA VAL A 76 16.21 -7.03 -38.60
C VAL A 76 15.77 -7.78 -39.84
N TYR A 77 14.66 -8.51 -39.72
CA TYR A 77 14.07 -9.27 -40.81
C TYR A 77 12.60 -8.92 -40.94
N VAL A 78 12.13 -8.77 -42.17
CA VAL A 78 10.70 -8.61 -42.49
C VAL A 78 10.24 -9.93 -43.08
N LEU A 79 9.49 -10.71 -42.32
CA LEU A 79 9.13 -12.08 -42.67
C LEU A 79 7.64 -12.19 -43.02
N ASP A 80 7.31 -13.17 -43.86
CA ASP A 80 5.95 -13.60 -44.12
C ASP A 80 5.44 -14.61 -43.08
N SER A 81 4.19 -15.05 -43.23
CA SER A 81 3.56 -16.06 -42.35
C SER A 81 4.25 -17.43 -42.33
N ARG A 82 5.15 -17.71 -43.27
CA ARG A 82 5.94 -18.94 -43.38
C ARG A 82 7.38 -18.76 -42.90
N GLY A 83 7.71 -17.59 -42.35
CA GLY A 83 9.05 -17.26 -41.86
C GLY A 83 10.07 -16.96 -42.95
N GLN A 84 9.64 -16.62 -44.16
CA GLN A 84 10.54 -16.28 -45.28
C GLN A 84 10.75 -14.76 -45.39
N PRO A 85 12.00 -14.28 -45.63
CA PRO A 85 12.27 -12.86 -45.86
C PRO A 85 11.53 -12.30 -47.07
N LEU A 86 10.96 -11.12 -46.90
CA LEU A 86 10.22 -10.40 -47.94
C LEU A 86 11.10 -9.34 -48.63
N PRO A 87 10.90 -9.10 -49.94
CA PRO A 87 11.63 -8.08 -50.68
C PRO A 87 11.21 -6.65 -50.29
N SER A 88 12.04 -5.67 -50.63
CA SER A 88 11.75 -4.25 -50.39
C SER A 88 10.40 -3.83 -50.98
N GLY A 89 9.66 -3.00 -50.23
CA GLY A 89 8.33 -2.52 -50.56
C GLY A 89 7.16 -3.41 -50.09
N VAL A 90 7.40 -4.69 -49.77
CA VAL A 90 6.35 -5.63 -49.36
C VAL A 90 6.14 -5.63 -47.84
N PRO A 91 4.91 -5.37 -47.34
CA PRO A 91 4.61 -5.43 -45.91
C PRO A 91 4.71 -6.84 -45.32
N GLY A 92 5.42 -6.97 -44.19
CA GLY A 92 5.53 -8.19 -43.40
C GLY A 92 5.63 -7.93 -41.90
N GLU A 93 5.87 -8.97 -41.11
CA GLU A 93 6.10 -8.86 -39.67
C GLU A 93 7.59 -8.62 -39.38
N LEU A 94 7.89 -7.71 -38.45
CA LEU A 94 9.26 -7.41 -38.02
C LEU A 94 9.77 -8.45 -37.01
N TYR A 95 10.98 -8.95 -37.25
CA TYR A 95 11.74 -9.80 -36.35
C TYR A 95 13.10 -9.15 -36.07
N ILE A 96 13.53 -9.21 -34.82
CA ILE A 96 14.78 -8.57 -34.36
C ILE A 96 15.72 -9.66 -33.82
N GLY A 97 16.94 -9.69 -34.33
CA GLY A 97 18.04 -10.55 -33.89
C GLY A 97 19.24 -9.75 -33.40
N GLY A 98 20.18 -10.43 -32.76
CA GLY A 98 21.41 -9.84 -32.22
C GLY A 98 21.54 -9.98 -30.70
N PRO A 99 22.68 -9.57 -30.12
CA PRO A 99 22.99 -9.72 -28.71
C PRO A 99 22.08 -8.88 -27.79
N GLN A 100 21.38 -7.87 -28.33
CA GLN A 100 20.45 -7.03 -27.57
C GLN A 100 19.08 -7.68 -27.34
N VAL A 101 18.80 -8.84 -27.94
CA VAL A 101 17.58 -9.59 -27.70
C VAL A 101 17.60 -10.24 -26.31
N GLY A 102 16.53 -10.02 -25.55
CA GLY A 102 16.38 -10.55 -24.20
C GLY A 102 16.42 -12.09 -24.13
N LEU A 103 16.77 -12.61 -22.95
CA LEU A 103 16.82 -14.06 -22.73
C LEU A 103 15.44 -14.73 -22.83
N GLY A 104 14.39 -13.98 -22.48
CA GLY A 104 13.00 -14.42 -22.40
C GLY A 104 12.22 -13.62 -21.37
N TYR A 105 10.98 -14.00 -21.14
CA TYR A 105 10.14 -13.44 -20.08
C TYR A 105 10.37 -14.23 -18.78
N TRP A 106 10.63 -13.53 -17.67
CA TRP A 106 10.83 -14.14 -16.36
C TRP A 106 9.61 -15.00 -15.97
N GLN A 107 9.85 -16.28 -15.66
CA GLN A 107 8.84 -17.28 -15.27
C GLN A 107 7.67 -17.46 -16.26
N ARG A 108 7.84 -17.11 -17.54
CA ARG A 108 6.81 -17.28 -18.58
C ARG A 108 7.38 -18.07 -19.77
N ASP A 109 7.69 -19.33 -19.53
CA ASP A 109 8.35 -20.21 -20.51
C ASP A 109 7.54 -20.43 -21.80
N SER A 110 6.21 -20.51 -21.70
CA SER A 110 5.33 -20.68 -22.86
C SER A 110 5.42 -19.48 -23.80
N LEU A 111 5.22 -18.27 -23.26
CA LEU A 111 5.30 -17.02 -24.00
C LEU A 111 6.72 -16.74 -24.50
N THR A 112 7.73 -17.12 -23.71
CA THR A 112 9.14 -17.03 -24.12
C THR A 112 9.40 -17.86 -25.37
N ARG A 113 8.95 -19.12 -25.42
CA ARG A 113 9.12 -19.96 -26.62
C ARG A 113 8.32 -19.46 -27.82
N GLU A 114 7.17 -18.83 -27.58
CA GLU A 114 6.33 -18.26 -28.64
C GLU A 114 6.98 -17.03 -29.30
N ARG A 115 7.58 -16.15 -28.48
CA ARG A 115 8.09 -14.84 -28.94
C ARG A 115 9.59 -14.80 -29.21
N PHE A 116 10.38 -15.63 -28.54
CA PHE A 116 11.83 -15.75 -28.73
C PHE A 116 12.14 -17.06 -29.44
N ILE A 117 12.12 -17.01 -30.77
CA ILE A 117 12.30 -18.17 -31.63
C ILE A 117 13.77 -18.35 -32.02
N PRO A 118 14.23 -19.56 -32.38
CA PRO A 118 15.57 -19.77 -32.92
C PRO A 118 15.78 -18.92 -34.18
N ASP A 119 16.95 -18.30 -34.32
CA ASP A 119 17.32 -17.54 -35.52
C ASP A 119 17.86 -18.48 -36.61
N PRO A 120 17.13 -18.69 -37.74
CA PRO A 120 17.60 -19.54 -38.82
C PRO A 120 18.61 -18.84 -39.74
N PHE A 121 18.79 -17.52 -39.62
CA PHE A 121 19.60 -16.70 -40.52
C PHE A 121 20.98 -16.35 -39.94
N SER A 122 21.19 -16.56 -38.64
CA SER A 122 22.47 -16.28 -37.98
C SER A 122 23.42 -17.48 -38.03
N GLU A 123 24.70 -17.19 -38.27
CA GLU A 123 25.80 -18.17 -38.21
C GLU A 123 26.23 -18.48 -36.77
N ASP A 124 25.95 -17.58 -35.82
CA ASP A 124 26.30 -17.70 -34.40
C ASP A 124 25.21 -18.47 -33.64
N LYS A 125 25.41 -19.76 -33.41
CA LYS A 125 24.44 -20.58 -32.66
C LYS A 125 24.86 -20.78 -31.19
N PRO A 126 23.93 -20.64 -30.22
CA PRO A 126 22.50 -20.41 -30.38
C PRO A 126 22.11 -18.91 -30.47
N ALA A 127 21.59 -18.47 -31.62
CA ALA A 127 20.98 -17.15 -31.81
C ALA A 127 19.45 -17.21 -31.73
N LYS A 128 18.84 -16.09 -31.36
CA LYS A 128 17.39 -15.93 -31.21
C LYS A 128 16.88 -14.73 -32.01
N LEU A 129 15.67 -14.87 -32.54
CA LEU A 129 14.86 -13.76 -33.04
C LEU A 129 13.72 -13.48 -32.06
N TYR A 130 13.51 -12.20 -31.79
CA TYR A 130 12.31 -11.71 -31.14
C TYR A 130 11.25 -11.34 -32.19
N ARG A 131 10.06 -11.93 -32.04
CA ARG A 131 8.88 -11.69 -32.89
C ARG A 131 8.07 -10.50 -32.35
N THR A 132 8.09 -9.36 -33.04
CA THR A 132 7.58 -8.11 -32.47
C THR A 132 6.06 -7.92 -32.58
N GLY A 133 5.41 -8.58 -33.54
CA GLY A 133 4.00 -8.33 -33.88
C GLY A 133 3.77 -7.04 -34.67
N ASP A 134 4.83 -6.31 -35.04
CA ASP A 134 4.74 -5.06 -35.78
C ASP A 134 4.77 -5.31 -37.29
N ARG A 135 3.88 -4.64 -38.01
CA ARG A 135 3.80 -4.68 -39.47
C ARG A 135 4.65 -3.56 -40.06
N VAL A 136 5.66 -3.93 -40.83
CA VAL A 136 6.63 -3.00 -41.42
C VAL A 136 6.91 -3.36 -42.88
N ARG A 137 7.62 -2.49 -43.60
CA ARG A 137 8.24 -2.82 -44.89
C ARG A 137 9.59 -2.12 -45.02
N PHE A 138 10.50 -2.70 -45.80
CA PHE A 138 11.70 -1.98 -46.24
C PHE A 138 11.35 -0.98 -47.35
N LEU A 139 11.97 0.19 -47.30
CA LEU A 139 11.99 1.17 -48.38
C LEU A 139 13.17 0.89 -49.33
N GLU A 140 13.18 1.56 -50.49
CA GLU A 140 14.23 1.38 -51.51
C GLU A 140 15.63 1.75 -50.99
N ASP A 141 15.71 2.68 -50.04
CA ASP A 141 16.95 3.09 -49.37
C ASP A 141 17.40 2.13 -48.24
N GLY A 142 16.65 1.05 -48.01
CA GLY A 142 16.92 0.08 -46.95
C GLY A 142 16.45 0.50 -45.56
N SER A 143 15.77 1.63 -45.42
CA SER A 143 15.15 2.04 -44.16
C SER A 143 13.81 1.33 -43.93
N LEU A 144 13.43 1.14 -42.68
CA LEU A 144 12.16 0.49 -42.33
C LEU A 144 11.05 1.53 -42.14
N GLU A 145 9.90 1.27 -42.75
CA GLU A 145 8.67 2.04 -42.53
C GLU A 145 7.68 1.24 -41.66
N PHE A 146 7.16 1.89 -40.62
CA PHE A 146 6.17 1.30 -39.71
C PHE A 146 4.73 1.49 -40.24
N LEU A 147 4.05 0.38 -40.48
CA LEU A 147 2.70 0.36 -41.08
C LEU A 147 1.59 0.17 -40.04
N GLY A 148 1.91 -0.44 -38.90
CA GLY A 148 0.99 -0.68 -37.80
C GLY A 148 1.37 -1.94 -37.03
N ARG A 149 0.42 -2.51 -36.30
CA ARG A 149 0.60 -3.78 -35.59
C ARG A 149 -0.37 -4.84 -36.11
N PHE A 150 0.02 -6.10 -36.01
CA PHE A 150 -0.87 -7.23 -36.26
C PHE A 150 -1.84 -7.46 -35.10
N ASP A 151 -1.43 -7.16 -33.87
CA ASP A 151 -2.27 -7.08 -32.68
C ASP A 151 -2.83 -5.64 -32.49
N ARG A 152 -4.03 -5.51 -31.90
CA ARG A 152 -4.78 -4.24 -31.79
C ARG A 152 -4.26 -3.31 -30.69
N GLN A 153 -2.95 -3.20 -30.50
CA GLN A 153 -2.40 -2.41 -29.41
C GLN A 153 -2.47 -0.89 -29.70
N LEU A 154 -3.00 -0.12 -28.74
CA LEU A 154 -3.18 1.33 -28.84
C LEU A 154 -2.00 2.07 -28.19
N LYS A 155 -1.67 3.24 -28.72
CA LYS A 155 -0.70 4.17 -28.10
C LYS A 155 -1.39 5.49 -27.78
N ILE A 156 -1.44 5.84 -26.50
CA ILE A 156 -2.01 7.09 -25.99
C ILE A 156 -1.01 7.72 -25.02
N HIS A 157 -0.64 8.98 -25.23
CA HIS A 157 0.27 9.75 -24.37
C HIS A 157 1.57 9.00 -23.96
N GLY A 158 2.24 8.36 -24.91
CA GLY A 158 3.47 7.59 -24.69
C GLY A 158 3.27 6.23 -24.02
N LEU A 159 2.04 5.87 -23.66
CA LEU A 159 1.70 4.61 -23.02
C LEU A 159 1.15 3.61 -24.03
N ARG A 160 1.64 2.38 -23.92
CA ARG A 160 1.25 1.24 -24.73
C ARG A 160 0.08 0.54 -24.03
N ILE A 161 -1.11 0.61 -24.62
CA ILE A 161 -2.36 0.11 -24.04
C ILE A 161 -2.85 -1.08 -24.85
N GLU A 162 -3.20 -2.17 -24.19
CA GLU A 162 -3.80 -3.35 -24.81
C GLU A 162 -5.34 -3.30 -24.67
N PRO A 163 -6.10 -3.04 -25.75
CA PRO A 163 -7.55 -2.95 -25.68
C PRO A 163 -8.20 -4.21 -25.15
N GLY A 164 -7.65 -5.39 -25.48
CA GLY A 164 -8.21 -6.67 -25.06
C GLY A 164 -8.29 -6.83 -23.54
N GLU A 165 -7.37 -6.23 -22.78
CA GLU A 165 -7.43 -6.21 -21.31
C GLU A 165 -8.61 -5.38 -20.81
N ILE A 166 -8.83 -4.23 -21.43
CA ILE A 166 -9.92 -3.30 -21.09
C ILE A 166 -11.27 -3.88 -21.53
N GLU A 167 -11.37 -4.37 -22.76
CA GLU A 167 -12.55 -5.03 -23.35
C GLU A 167 -12.95 -6.27 -22.52
N SER A 168 -12.00 -7.10 -22.09
CA SER A 168 -12.26 -8.25 -21.22
C SER A 168 -12.77 -7.84 -19.83
N THR A 169 -12.18 -6.79 -19.26
CA THR A 169 -12.61 -6.26 -17.95
C THR A 169 -14.01 -5.66 -18.04
N ILE A 170 -14.32 -4.92 -19.11
CA ILE A 170 -15.64 -4.36 -19.39
C ILE A 170 -16.68 -5.47 -19.60
N SER A 171 -16.34 -6.51 -20.36
CA SER A 171 -17.23 -7.63 -20.64
C SER A 171 -17.56 -8.47 -19.40
N SER A 172 -16.74 -8.34 -18.34
CA SER A 172 -17.00 -8.97 -17.04
C SER A 172 -17.97 -8.17 -16.16
N PHE A 173 -18.40 -6.98 -16.60
CA PHE A 173 -19.39 -6.17 -15.90
C PHE A 173 -20.81 -6.60 -16.28
N GLN A 174 -21.71 -6.64 -15.29
CA GLN A 174 -23.10 -7.05 -15.48
C GLN A 174 -23.79 -6.27 -16.60
N HIS A 175 -24.61 -6.96 -17.39
CA HIS A 175 -25.42 -6.43 -18.50
C HIS A 175 -24.67 -5.98 -19.76
N VAL A 176 -23.34 -6.09 -19.82
CA VAL A 176 -22.55 -5.90 -21.06
C VAL A 176 -22.50 -7.21 -21.85
N GLU A 177 -22.95 -7.18 -23.11
CA GLU A 177 -22.91 -8.34 -24.01
C GLU A 177 -21.60 -8.41 -24.80
N ASP A 178 -21.12 -7.26 -25.25
CA ASP A 178 -19.93 -7.15 -26.07
C ASP A 178 -19.34 -5.73 -25.95
N SER A 179 -18.03 -5.60 -26.11
CA SER A 179 -17.34 -4.32 -25.95
C SER A 179 -16.12 -4.17 -26.84
N ILE A 180 -15.90 -2.95 -27.28
CA ILE A 180 -14.80 -2.58 -28.17
C ILE A 180 -14.17 -1.31 -27.64
N VAL A 181 -12.85 -1.28 -27.54
CA VAL A 181 -12.10 -0.11 -27.11
C VAL A 181 -11.32 0.45 -28.30
N ASP A 182 -11.41 1.76 -28.48
CA ASP A 182 -10.71 2.49 -29.55
C ASP A 182 -10.31 3.91 -29.11
N VAL A 183 -9.57 4.61 -29.95
CA VAL A 183 -9.11 5.99 -29.71
C VAL A 183 -9.97 6.98 -30.47
N SER A 184 -10.53 7.96 -29.75
CA SER A 184 -11.18 9.14 -30.34
C SER A 184 -10.30 10.37 -30.12
N LYS A 185 -10.37 11.34 -31.03
CA LYS A 185 -9.79 12.67 -30.80
C LYS A 185 -10.83 13.63 -30.24
N THR A 186 -10.42 14.56 -29.38
CA THR A 186 -11.23 15.70 -28.94
C THR A 186 -11.21 16.83 -29.98
N THR A 187 -12.10 17.81 -29.85
CA THR A 187 -12.10 19.05 -30.66
C THR A 187 -10.80 19.85 -30.54
N SER A 188 -10.06 19.67 -29.44
CA SER A 188 -8.72 20.23 -29.20
C SER A 188 -7.57 19.40 -29.80
N GLY A 189 -7.88 18.26 -30.43
CA GLY A 189 -6.92 17.36 -31.09
C GLY A 189 -6.26 16.32 -30.16
N ASP A 190 -6.65 16.26 -28.88
CA ASP A 190 -6.08 15.33 -27.90
C ASP A 190 -6.69 13.92 -28.06
N SER A 191 -5.86 12.88 -27.89
CA SER A 191 -6.30 11.49 -28.07
C SER A 191 -6.83 10.93 -26.76
N ARG A 192 -8.05 10.37 -26.77
CA ARG A 192 -8.69 9.76 -25.60
C ARG A 192 -9.15 8.34 -25.89
N LEU A 193 -9.13 7.51 -24.86
CA LEU A 193 -9.62 6.14 -24.90
C LEU A 193 -11.15 6.13 -24.77
N VAL A 194 -11.84 5.39 -25.63
CA VAL A 194 -13.30 5.30 -25.67
C VAL A 194 -13.73 3.85 -25.76
N ALA A 195 -14.73 3.46 -24.96
CA ALA A 195 -15.33 2.15 -24.99
C ALA A 195 -16.72 2.18 -25.63
N TYR A 196 -16.93 1.37 -26.65
CA TYR A 196 -18.21 1.14 -27.30
C TYR A 196 -18.80 -0.17 -26.75
N LEU A 197 -20.04 -0.12 -26.30
CA LEU A 197 -20.67 -1.17 -25.52
C LEU A 197 -21.95 -1.61 -26.21
N LYS A 198 -22.17 -2.93 -26.26
CA LYS A 198 -23.48 -3.50 -26.52
C LYS A 198 -24.03 -4.04 -25.21
N THR A 199 -25.24 -3.63 -24.84
CA THR A 199 -25.84 -3.96 -23.55
C THR A 199 -27.16 -4.70 -23.72
N SER A 200 -27.47 -5.57 -22.75
CA SER A 200 -28.74 -6.31 -22.68
C SER A 200 -29.89 -5.47 -22.12
N GLU A 201 -29.58 -4.33 -21.48
CA GLU A 201 -30.55 -3.36 -20.96
C GLU A 201 -30.47 -2.03 -21.70
N ALA A 202 -31.62 -1.35 -21.85
CA ALA A 202 -31.73 -0.07 -22.54
C ALA A 202 -31.09 1.12 -21.77
N LYS A 203 -30.84 0.98 -20.47
CA LYS A 203 -30.24 2.03 -19.64
C LYS A 203 -29.25 1.44 -18.63
N MET A 204 -27.97 1.51 -18.95
CA MET A 204 -26.88 1.05 -18.08
C MET A 204 -26.33 2.18 -17.19
N ASP A 205 -25.95 1.84 -15.97
CA ASP A 205 -25.30 2.74 -15.03
C ASP A 205 -23.80 2.87 -15.37
N LEU A 206 -23.47 3.81 -16.25
CA LEU A 206 -22.11 4.05 -16.74
C LEU A 206 -21.17 4.58 -15.64
N ALA A 207 -21.70 5.22 -14.60
CA ALA A 207 -20.92 5.66 -13.44
C ALA A 207 -20.40 4.44 -12.67
N LYS A 208 -21.25 3.44 -12.39
CA LYS A 208 -20.81 2.18 -11.75
C LYS A 208 -19.81 1.39 -12.60
N LEU A 209 -19.99 1.35 -13.92
CA LEU A 209 -19.01 0.72 -14.82
C LEU A 209 -17.66 1.44 -14.71
N ARG A 210 -17.65 2.77 -14.70
CA ARG A 210 -16.41 3.56 -14.55
C ARG A 210 -15.72 3.29 -13.21
N SER A 211 -16.45 3.26 -12.09
CA SER A 211 -15.87 2.91 -10.77
C SER A 211 -15.32 1.48 -10.76
N TYR A 212 -16.04 0.55 -11.39
CA TYR A 212 -15.63 -0.85 -11.53
C TYR A 212 -14.31 -1.01 -12.30
N LEU A 213 -14.12 -0.24 -13.38
CA LEU A 213 -12.88 -0.20 -14.16
C LEU A 213 -11.76 0.50 -13.39
N LYS A 214 -12.01 1.63 -12.70
CA LYS A 214 -11.00 2.32 -11.87
C LYS A 214 -10.42 1.42 -10.77
N ALA A 215 -11.21 0.48 -10.25
CA ALA A 215 -10.77 -0.47 -9.24
C ALA A 215 -9.89 -1.62 -9.77
N ARG A 216 -9.84 -1.83 -11.10
CA ARG A 216 -9.20 -3.00 -11.73
C ARG A 216 -8.15 -2.67 -12.77
N LEU A 217 -8.21 -1.48 -13.35
CA LEU A 217 -7.31 -1.02 -14.38
C LEU A 217 -6.50 0.18 -13.88
N PRO A 218 -5.20 0.28 -14.26
CA PRO A 218 -4.44 1.50 -14.07
C PRO A 218 -5.18 2.71 -14.64
N LYS A 219 -5.02 3.90 -14.02
CA LYS A 219 -5.75 5.13 -14.40
C LYS A 219 -5.71 5.46 -15.90
N HIS A 220 -4.62 5.18 -16.58
CA HIS A 220 -4.44 5.45 -18.02
C HIS A 220 -5.14 4.45 -18.95
N MET A 221 -5.59 3.31 -18.43
CA MET A 221 -6.33 2.27 -19.17
C MET A 221 -7.85 2.39 -18.98
N VAL A 222 -8.32 3.28 -18.12
CA VAL A 222 -9.76 3.52 -17.92
C VAL A 222 -10.29 4.41 -19.06
N PRO A 223 -11.28 3.96 -19.85
CA PRO A 223 -11.87 4.77 -20.92
C PRO A 223 -12.45 6.08 -20.40
N ALA A 224 -12.19 7.16 -21.13
CA ALA A 224 -12.68 8.50 -20.80
C ALA A 224 -14.16 8.67 -21.14
N ALA A 225 -14.66 7.93 -22.13
CA ALA A 225 -16.05 7.98 -22.59
C ALA A 225 -16.58 6.56 -22.89
N PHE A 226 -17.89 6.39 -22.71
CA PHE A 226 -18.62 5.16 -23.00
C PHE A 226 -19.74 5.46 -24.00
N VAL A 227 -19.92 4.60 -25.01
CA VAL A 227 -20.97 4.75 -26.02
C VAL A 227 -21.75 3.45 -26.12
N VAL A 228 -23.04 3.48 -25.82
CA VAL A 228 -23.91 2.31 -25.93
C VAL A 228 -24.49 2.24 -27.35
N LEU A 229 -24.36 1.08 -28.00
CA LEU A 229 -24.85 0.80 -29.35
C LEU A 229 -25.80 -0.40 -29.33
N GLU A 230 -26.85 -0.36 -30.16
CA GLU A 230 -27.74 -1.52 -30.37
C GLU A 230 -27.01 -2.66 -31.11
N SER A 231 -26.10 -2.31 -32.02
CA SER A 231 -25.25 -3.26 -32.74
C SER A 231 -23.96 -2.59 -33.22
N PHE A 232 -22.86 -3.32 -33.28
CA PHE A 232 -21.63 -2.80 -33.87
C PHE A 232 -21.72 -2.70 -35.40
N PRO A 233 -21.24 -1.62 -36.01
CA PRO A 233 -21.16 -1.52 -37.46
C PRO A 233 -20.16 -2.54 -37.99
N LEU A 234 -20.54 -3.29 -39.03
CA LEU A 234 -19.71 -4.34 -39.63
C LEU A 234 -19.39 -4.00 -41.09
N LEU A 235 -18.17 -4.33 -41.51
CA LEU A 235 -17.75 -4.38 -42.92
C LEU A 235 -18.45 -5.55 -43.62
N SER A 236 -18.47 -5.54 -44.95
CA SER A 236 -18.97 -6.66 -45.78
C SER A 236 -18.29 -8.02 -45.53
N SER A 237 -17.16 -8.01 -44.81
CA SER A 237 -16.41 -9.20 -44.36
C SER A 237 -16.84 -9.74 -42.99
N GLY A 238 -17.81 -9.12 -42.31
CA GLY A 238 -18.26 -9.49 -40.96
C GLY A 238 -17.37 -9.00 -39.82
N LYS A 239 -16.31 -8.23 -40.12
CA LYS A 239 -15.46 -7.56 -39.10
C LYS A 239 -16.02 -6.18 -38.74
N ILE A 240 -15.76 -5.68 -37.54
CA ILE A 240 -16.18 -4.34 -37.11
C ILE A 240 -15.60 -3.26 -38.03
N ASP A 241 -16.46 -2.34 -38.46
CA ASP A 241 -16.08 -1.11 -39.17
C ASP A 241 -15.85 0.03 -38.19
N PHE A 242 -14.60 0.16 -37.74
CA PHE A 242 -14.17 1.21 -36.81
C PHE A 242 -14.35 2.63 -37.37
N ARG A 243 -14.40 2.81 -38.69
CA ARG A 243 -14.62 4.14 -39.29
C ARG A 243 -16.08 4.58 -39.22
N ALA A 244 -16.98 3.63 -39.04
CA ALA A 244 -18.42 3.86 -38.91
C ALA A 244 -18.87 3.96 -37.43
N LEU A 245 -17.94 3.87 -36.47
CA LEU A 245 -18.26 4.08 -35.05
C LEU A 245 -18.66 5.55 -34.82
N PRO A 246 -19.76 5.81 -34.10
CA PRO A 246 -20.24 7.16 -33.88
C PRO A 246 -19.32 7.95 -32.95
N GLU A 247 -19.26 9.27 -33.13
CA GLU A 247 -18.45 10.11 -32.26
C GLU A 247 -18.98 10.13 -30.81
N PRO A 248 -18.09 9.94 -29.81
CA PRO A 248 -18.48 9.89 -28.41
C PRO A 248 -18.83 11.28 -27.90
N LYS A 249 -20.08 11.46 -27.44
CA LYS A 249 -20.53 12.64 -26.72
C LYS A 249 -20.40 12.37 -25.23
N LEU A 250 -19.50 13.08 -24.54
CA LEU A 250 -19.43 13.03 -23.09
C LEU A 250 -20.63 13.77 -22.50
N GLU A 251 -21.52 13.04 -21.86
CA GLU A 251 -22.61 13.62 -21.10
C GLU A 251 -22.31 13.58 -19.60
N ARG A 252 -22.81 14.58 -18.87
CA ARG A 252 -22.53 14.73 -17.44
C ARG A 252 -23.09 13.58 -16.60
N GLU A 253 -24.04 12.84 -17.14
CA GLU A 253 -24.69 11.69 -16.52
C GLU A 253 -23.71 10.54 -16.25
N ASP A 254 -22.49 10.61 -16.79
CA ASP A 254 -21.37 9.67 -16.58
C ASP A 254 -20.46 9.98 -15.37
N LEU A 255 -20.78 11.01 -14.56
CA LEU A 255 -19.94 11.51 -13.47
C LEU A 255 -20.51 11.19 -12.08
N GLU A 256 -19.65 10.79 -11.14
CA GLU A 256 -20.01 10.38 -9.76
C GLU A 256 -20.47 11.55 -8.87
N ALA A 257 -20.02 12.79 -9.12
CA ALA A 257 -20.28 13.94 -8.26
C ALA A 257 -21.63 14.64 -8.59
N PRO A 258 -22.47 14.97 -7.58
CA PRO A 258 -23.72 15.68 -7.80
C PRO A 258 -23.48 17.09 -8.38
N PHE A 259 -24.36 17.53 -9.28
CA PHE A 259 -24.22 18.84 -9.91
C PHE A 259 -24.44 19.99 -8.94
N THR A 260 -23.39 20.77 -8.72
CA THR A 260 -23.46 22.08 -8.08
C THR A 260 -23.07 23.15 -9.10
N ALA A 261 -23.97 24.10 -9.38
CA ALA A 261 -23.71 25.19 -10.32
C ALA A 261 -22.67 26.19 -9.77
N PRO A 262 -21.84 26.82 -10.62
CA PRO A 262 -20.91 27.86 -10.20
C PRO A 262 -21.65 29.08 -9.65
N GLY A 263 -21.33 29.47 -8.41
CA GLY A 263 -21.96 30.57 -7.70
C GLY A 263 -21.23 31.90 -7.88
N SER A 264 -19.90 31.90 -8.05
CA SER A 264 -19.09 33.12 -8.20
C SER A 264 -18.64 33.38 -9.64
N GLU A 265 -18.31 34.64 -9.99
CA GLU A 265 -17.78 35.01 -11.32
C GLU A 265 -16.47 34.27 -11.65
N THR A 266 -15.62 34.04 -10.64
CA THR A 266 -14.39 33.26 -10.77
C THR A 266 -14.69 31.79 -11.06
N GLU A 267 -15.63 31.18 -10.34
CA GLU A 267 -16.09 29.80 -10.60
C GLU A 267 -16.69 29.67 -12.01
N GLN A 268 -17.47 30.65 -12.48
CA GLN A 268 -18.04 30.65 -13.83
C GLN A 268 -16.95 30.71 -14.91
N SER A 269 -15.89 31.50 -14.67
CA SER A 269 -14.76 31.65 -15.58
C SER A 269 -13.92 30.38 -15.65
N VAL A 270 -13.63 29.76 -14.50
CA VAL A 270 -12.93 28.46 -14.42
C VAL A 270 -13.76 27.37 -15.10
N THR A 271 -15.06 27.31 -14.81
CA THR A 271 -16.00 26.38 -15.44
C THR A 271 -16.01 26.53 -16.97
N ARG A 272 -15.97 27.76 -17.49
CA ARG A 272 -15.94 28.03 -18.93
C ARG A 272 -14.68 27.47 -19.59
N VAL A 273 -13.51 27.70 -18.97
CA VAL A 273 -12.23 27.17 -19.48
C VAL A 273 -12.24 25.65 -19.48
N PHE A 274 -12.76 25.03 -18.41
CA PHE A 274 -12.82 23.57 -18.32
C PHE A 274 -13.79 22.98 -19.35
N ARG A 275 -14.95 23.61 -19.57
CA ARG A 275 -15.94 23.18 -20.57
C ARG A 275 -15.37 23.21 -21.99
N GLU A 276 -14.63 24.26 -22.33
CA GLU A 276 -14.02 24.41 -23.64
C GLU A 276 -12.91 23.37 -23.90
N LEU A 277 -12.10 23.07 -22.86
CA LEU A 277 -10.99 22.13 -23.00
C LEU A 277 -11.44 20.66 -23.01
N LEU A 278 -12.53 20.34 -22.30
CA LEU A 278 -13.04 18.98 -22.13
C LEU A 278 -14.23 18.65 -23.04
N ASP A 279 -14.72 19.62 -23.82
CA ASP A 279 -15.89 19.52 -24.68
C ASP A 279 -17.18 19.09 -23.92
N LEU A 280 -17.35 19.65 -22.72
CA LEU A 280 -18.47 19.33 -21.82
C LEU A 280 -19.53 20.44 -21.79
N LYS A 281 -20.80 20.05 -21.88
CA LYS A 281 -21.95 20.99 -21.78
C LYS A 281 -22.20 21.48 -20.35
N LYS A 282 -21.87 20.69 -19.32
CA LYS A 282 -22.05 21.04 -17.91
C LYS A 282 -20.87 20.53 -17.09
N ILE A 283 -20.26 21.41 -16.29
CA ILE A 283 -19.25 21.09 -15.27
C ILE A 283 -19.74 21.73 -13.97
N GLY A 284 -19.73 20.96 -12.89
CA GLY A 284 -20.09 21.36 -11.54
C GLY A 284 -18.87 21.80 -10.74
N THR A 285 -19.10 22.51 -9.65
CA THR A 285 -18.02 23.14 -8.88
C THR A 285 -17.09 22.13 -8.19
N GLN A 286 -17.59 20.94 -7.87
CA GLN A 286 -16.84 19.86 -7.22
C GLN A 286 -16.29 18.82 -8.21
N ASP A 287 -16.56 18.98 -9.51
CA ASP A 287 -16.07 18.03 -10.52
C ASP A 287 -14.54 18.17 -10.59
N ASN A 288 -13.82 17.10 -10.25
CA ASN A 288 -12.37 17.05 -10.34
C ASN A 288 -11.96 17.01 -11.81
N PHE A 289 -11.07 17.92 -12.20
CA PHE A 289 -10.60 18.12 -13.57
C PHE A 289 -10.07 16.84 -14.20
N PHE A 290 -9.35 16.00 -13.46
CA PHE A 290 -8.81 14.74 -13.98
C PHE A 290 -9.85 13.62 -14.04
N ASP A 291 -10.88 13.64 -13.18
CA ASP A 291 -11.93 12.61 -13.18
C ASP A 291 -12.90 12.78 -14.36
N VAL A 292 -13.04 14.01 -14.87
CA VAL A 292 -13.80 14.34 -16.08
C VAL A 292 -13.00 14.17 -17.38
N GLY A 293 -11.82 13.54 -17.32
CA GLY A 293 -11.02 13.18 -18.48
C GLY A 293 -9.91 14.16 -18.86
N ALA A 294 -9.53 15.10 -17.98
CA ALA A 294 -8.37 15.95 -18.25
C ALA A 294 -7.05 15.20 -18.15
N THR A 295 -6.15 15.53 -19.07
CA THR A 295 -4.77 15.05 -19.14
C THR A 295 -3.80 16.13 -18.65
N SER A 296 -2.53 15.77 -18.45
CA SER A 296 -1.49 16.76 -18.11
C SER A 296 -1.30 17.84 -19.19
N LEU A 297 -1.59 17.53 -20.47
CA LEU A 297 -1.57 18.49 -21.58
C LEU A 297 -2.76 19.46 -21.52
N LEU A 298 -3.95 18.96 -21.18
CA LEU A 298 -5.13 19.78 -20.93
C LEU A 298 -4.93 20.67 -19.69
N LEU A 299 -4.19 20.19 -18.69
CA LEU A 299 -3.80 20.98 -17.51
C LEU A 299 -2.89 22.16 -17.88
N LEU A 300 -1.91 21.96 -18.75
CA LEU A 300 -1.05 23.04 -19.24
C LEU A 300 -1.84 24.05 -20.09
N SER A 301 -2.81 23.57 -20.87
CA SER A 301 -3.70 24.44 -21.66
C SER A 301 -4.65 25.24 -20.77
N ALA A 302 -5.19 24.61 -19.72
CA ALA A 302 -5.99 25.26 -18.69
C ALA A 302 -5.17 26.30 -17.93
N PHE A 303 -3.95 25.94 -17.52
CA PHE A 303 -3.01 26.85 -16.88
C PHE A 303 -2.77 28.11 -17.72
N LYS A 304 -2.45 27.94 -19.01
CA LYS A 304 -2.18 29.07 -19.91
C LYS A 304 -3.40 29.99 -20.05
N LYS A 305 -4.61 29.43 -20.22
CA LYS A 305 -5.85 30.20 -20.33
C LYS A 305 -6.22 30.90 -19.02
N LEU A 306 -6.15 30.20 -17.89
CA LEU A 306 -6.45 30.76 -16.57
C LEU A 306 -5.44 31.84 -16.16
N ASN A 307 -4.15 31.64 -16.43
CA ASN A 307 -3.13 32.64 -16.17
C ASN A 307 -3.26 33.89 -17.05
N THR A 308 -3.91 33.77 -18.23
CA THR A 308 -4.26 34.91 -19.08
C THR A 308 -5.49 35.67 -18.56
N LEU A 309 -6.49 34.94 -18.05
CA LEU A 309 -7.71 35.53 -17.47
C LEU A 309 -7.48 36.15 -16.08
N PHE A 310 -6.52 35.60 -15.32
CA PHE A 310 -6.20 36.01 -13.95
C PHE A 310 -4.70 36.26 -13.76
N PRO A 311 -4.09 37.21 -14.49
CA PRO A 311 -2.63 37.42 -14.45
C PRO A 311 -2.11 37.82 -13.06
N GLU A 312 -2.93 38.50 -12.25
CA GLU A 312 -2.58 38.92 -10.89
C GLU A 312 -2.52 37.75 -9.89
N SER A 313 -3.07 36.59 -10.23
CA SER A 313 -3.19 35.45 -9.31
C SER A 313 -1.87 34.69 -9.06
N LYS A 314 -0.81 35.01 -9.83
CA LYS A 314 0.50 34.33 -9.85
C LYS A 314 0.33 32.80 -9.85
N LEU A 315 -0.55 32.32 -10.71
CA LEU A 315 -0.85 30.90 -10.80
C LEU A 315 0.42 30.15 -11.21
N THR A 316 0.68 29.03 -10.57
CA THR A 316 1.71 28.05 -10.98
C THR A 316 1.04 26.79 -11.50
N THR A 317 1.78 25.96 -12.24
CA THR A 317 1.28 24.65 -12.68
C THR A 317 0.98 23.72 -11.50
N LEU A 318 1.70 23.88 -10.38
CA LEU A 318 1.48 23.13 -9.14
C LEU A 318 0.12 23.47 -8.49
N ASP A 319 -0.31 24.74 -8.58
CA ASP A 319 -1.60 25.17 -8.02
C ASP A 319 -2.78 24.42 -8.64
N LEU A 320 -2.73 24.09 -9.94
CA LEU A 320 -3.79 23.31 -10.61
C LEU A 320 -3.79 21.84 -10.20
N PHE A 321 -2.64 21.29 -9.79
CA PHE A 321 -2.56 19.93 -9.25
C PHE A 321 -3.10 19.86 -7.82
N GLN A 322 -2.78 20.84 -6.99
CA GLN A 322 -3.23 20.90 -5.59
C GLN A 322 -4.70 21.29 -5.45
N ASN A 323 -5.26 21.98 -6.46
CA ASN A 323 -6.64 22.45 -6.46
C ASN A 323 -7.41 21.90 -7.67
N PRO A 324 -7.65 20.58 -7.77
CA PRO A 324 -8.15 19.95 -8.99
C PRO A 324 -9.64 20.18 -9.26
N THR A 325 -10.40 20.83 -8.37
CA THR A 325 -11.82 21.14 -8.59
C THR A 325 -12.01 22.61 -8.96
N VAL A 326 -13.12 22.92 -9.65
CA VAL A 326 -13.50 24.31 -9.98
C VAL A 326 -13.59 25.17 -8.71
N LYS A 327 -14.15 24.64 -7.61
CA LYS A 327 -14.30 25.33 -6.33
C LYS A 327 -12.96 25.64 -5.68
N SER A 328 -12.07 24.65 -5.56
CA SER A 328 -10.74 24.84 -4.98
C SER A 328 -9.88 25.79 -5.82
N LEU A 329 -9.98 25.70 -7.15
CA LEU A 329 -9.19 26.53 -8.05
C LEU A 329 -9.70 27.98 -8.08
N ALA A 330 -11.02 28.18 -8.06
CA ALA A 330 -11.61 29.51 -7.92
C ALA A 330 -11.22 30.15 -6.59
N ALA A 331 -11.27 29.41 -5.48
CA ALA A 331 -10.82 29.91 -4.17
C ALA A 331 -9.35 30.35 -4.20
N ARG A 332 -8.46 29.58 -4.84
CA ARG A 332 -7.03 29.93 -5.01
C ARG A 332 -6.81 31.18 -5.87
N LEU A 333 -7.63 31.38 -6.90
CA LEU A 333 -7.57 32.55 -7.77
C LEU A 333 -8.10 33.82 -7.06
N THR A 334 -9.15 33.68 -6.24
CA THR A 334 -9.72 34.78 -5.45
C THR A 334 -8.85 35.15 -4.24
N ALA A 335 -8.21 34.17 -3.59
CA ALA A 335 -7.30 34.42 -2.45
C ALA A 335 -6.05 35.25 -2.84
N ALA A 336 -5.67 35.24 -4.12
CA ALA A 336 -4.54 36.04 -4.61
C ALA A 336 -4.92 37.49 -4.98
N THR A 337 -6.21 37.83 -5.05
CA THR A 337 -6.71 39.17 -5.42
C THR A 337 -7.18 40.01 -4.22
N GLN A 338 -7.23 39.45 -3.02
CA GLN A 338 -7.36 40.21 -1.77
C GLN A 338 -6.01 40.27 -1.05
N PRO A 339 -5.65 41.39 -0.39
CA PRO A 339 -4.53 41.43 0.52
C PRO A 339 -4.92 40.69 1.81
N SER A 340 -5.01 39.37 1.73
CA SER A 340 -5.00 38.48 2.86
C SER A 340 -3.64 37.82 2.90
N THR A 341 -2.92 38.04 4.01
CA THR A 341 -1.79 37.22 4.45
C THR A 341 -2.05 35.76 4.09
N PRO A 342 -1.08 35.05 3.49
CA PRO A 342 -1.29 33.67 3.09
C PRO A 342 -1.76 32.88 4.30
N ALA A 343 -2.95 32.29 4.20
CA ALA A 343 -3.29 31.15 5.01
C ALA A 343 -2.31 30.04 4.59
N SER A 344 -1.14 30.06 5.22
CA SER A 344 -0.44 28.83 5.52
C SER A 344 -1.51 27.86 6.03
N GLU A 345 -1.53 26.62 5.54
CA GLU A 345 -1.93 25.50 6.41
C GLU A 345 -1.41 25.83 7.81
N PRO A 346 -2.21 25.75 8.88
CA PRO A 346 -1.71 26.08 10.20
C PRO A 346 -0.46 25.23 10.39
N ALA A 347 0.71 25.85 10.27
CA ALA A 347 1.96 25.26 10.67
C ALA A 347 1.69 25.05 12.14
N SER A 348 1.34 23.81 12.52
CA SER A 348 0.82 23.47 13.84
C SER A 348 1.70 24.22 14.82
N GLN A 349 1.18 25.31 15.39
CA GLN A 349 1.96 26.10 16.32
C GLN A 349 2.27 25.10 17.41
N ARG A 350 3.55 24.72 17.57
CA ARG A 350 3.95 23.75 18.59
C ARG A 350 3.32 24.24 19.89
N LYS A 351 2.31 23.54 20.39
CA LYS A 351 1.49 24.03 21.51
C LYS A 351 2.35 24.28 22.75
N THR A 352 3.51 23.60 22.85
CA THR A 352 4.46 23.73 23.95
C THR A 352 5.90 23.41 23.51
N ALA A 353 6.89 23.96 24.21
CA ALA A 353 8.29 23.55 24.04
C ALA A 353 8.49 22.16 24.68
N PRO A 354 9.24 21.25 24.06
CA PRO A 354 9.42 19.88 24.55
C PRO A 354 10.03 19.87 25.95
N THR A 355 9.31 19.30 26.94
CA THR A 355 9.85 19.04 28.27
C THR A 355 10.25 17.58 28.39
N LEU A 356 11.57 17.31 28.31
CA LEU A 356 12.12 15.95 28.29
C LEU A 356 11.86 15.12 29.57
N SER A 357 11.31 15.73 30.62
CA SER A 357 10.98 15.08 31.88
C SER A 357 9.48 14.91 32.15
N GLU A 358 8.62 15.16 31.15
CA GLU A 358 7.18 15.01 31.32
C GLU A 358 6.76 13.52 31.42
N SER A 359 5.64 13.28 32.12
CA SER A 359 4.97 11.98 32.13
C SER A 359 3.96 11.88 30.99
N ILE A 360 3.67 10.66 30.54
CA ILE A 360 2.71 10.41 29.46
C ILE A 360 1.45 9.79 30.03
N ALA A 361 0.29 10.32 29.67
CA ALA A 361 -1.01 9.76 30.02
C ALA A 361 -1.44 8.71 29.00
N ILE A 362 -2.02 7.61 29.48
CA ILE A 362 -2.82 6.69 28.68
C ILE A 362 -4.25 7.23 28.68
N ILE A 363 -4.67 7.81 27.55
CA ILE A 363 -5.97 8.48 27.42
C ILE A 363 -7.05 7.58 26.81
N GLY A 364 -6.64 6.51 26.12
CA GLY A 364 -7.57 5.49 25.64
C GLY A 364 -6.86 4.14 25.46
N MET A 365 -7.64 3.07 25.46
CA MET A 365 -7.15 1.71 25.34
C MET A 365 -8.20 0.77 24.75
N SER A 366 -7.74 -0.17 23.93
CA SER A 366 -8.56 -1.28 23.42
C SER A 366 -7.72 -2.54 23.25
N GLY A 367 -8.36 -3.70 23.27
CA GLY A 367 -7.70 -4.97 23.00
C GLY A 367 -8.63 -6.17 23.05
N ARG A 368 -8.20 -7.25 22.38
CA ARG A 368 -8.88 -8.55 22.35
C ARG A 368 -7.88 -9.66 22.63
N PHE A 369 -8.29 -10.63 23.42
CA PHE A 369 -7.46 -11.73 23.89
C PHE A 369 -8.24 -13.06 23.82
N PRO A 370 -7.58 -14.22 23.96
CA PRO A 370 -8.25 -15.51 23.99
C PRO A 370 -9.39 -15.52 25.02
N GLN A 371 -10.58 -15.92 24.57
CA GLN A 371 -11.84 -15.89 25.34
C GLN A 371 -12.29 -14.51 25.84
N ALA A 372 -11.79 -13.42 25.25
CA ALA A 372 -12.19 -12.05 25.60
C ALA A 372 -12.19 -11.14 24.36
N GLU A 373 -13.37 -10.71 23.93
CA GLU A 373 -13.54 -9.85 22.75
C GLU A 373 -13.34 -8.36 23.06
N ASN A 374 -13.23 -7.99 24.34
CA ASN A 374 -12.98 -6.63 24.80
C ASN A 374 -12.27 -6.62 26.17
N LEU A 375 -11.88 -5.43 26.63
CA LEU A 375 -11.12 -5.26 27.88
C LEU A 375 -11.91 -5.60 29.16
N ASP A 376 -13.24 -5.45 29.15
CA ASP A 376 -14.07 -5.79 30.31
C ASP A 376 -14.18 -7.32 30.49
N GLU A 377 -14.36 -8.06 29.39
CA GLU A 377 -14.28 -9.52 29.38
C GLU A 377 -12.88 -10.02 29.75
N PHE A 378 -11.85 -9.36 29.23
CA PHE A 378 -10.47 -9.68 29.57
C PHE A 378 -10.20 -9.49 31.07
N TRP A 379 -10.68 -8.39 31.66
CA TRP A 379 -10.59 -8.18 33.10
C TRP A 379 -11.32 -9.28 33.87
N LYS A 380 -12.54 -9.64 33.47
CA LYS A 380 -13.31 -10.71 34.11
C LYS A 380 -12.56 -12.04 34.08
N LEU A 381 -11.98 -12.42 32.93
CA LEU A 381 -11.20 -13.64 32.76
C LEU A 381 -10.02 -13.69 33.75
N ILE A 382 -9.23 -12.62 33.83
CA ILE A 382 -8.03 -12.60 34.68
C ILE A 382 -8.37 -12.45 36.16
N ALA A 383 -9.39 -11.66 36.51
CA ALA A 383 -9.80 -11.45 37.90
C ALA A 383 -10.41 -12.72 38.52
N GLU A 384 -11.13 -13.51 37.72
CA GLU A 384 -11.65 -14.82 38.14
C GLU A 384 -10.58 -15.93 38.13
N GLY A 385 -9.35 -15.63 37.71
CA GLY A 385 -8.28 -16.62 37.62
C GLY A 385 -8.58 -17.72 36.60
N LYS A 386 -9.18 -17.38 35.46
CA LYS A 386 -9.52 -18.35 34.40
C LYS A 386 -8.45 -18.42 33.32
N GLU A 387 -8.33 -19.61 32.74
CA GLU A 387 -7.43 -19.89 31.62
C GLU A 387 -8.17 -19.67 30.29
N GLY A 388 -7.63 -18.78 29.46
CA GLY A 388 -8.06 -18.52 28.09
C GLY A 388 -7.45 -19.46 27.05
N ILE A 389 -6.51 -20.32 27.46
CA ILE A 389 -5.91 -21.36 26.60
C ILE A 389 -6.96 -22.45 26.34
N THR A 390 -7.10 -22.86 25.08
CA THR A 390 -8.04 -23.91 24.68
C THR A 390 -7.28 -25.18 24.35
N GLN A 391 -7.75 -26.32 24.87
CA GLN A 391 -7.34 -27.64 24.42
C GLN A 391 -8.29 -28.13 23.32
N PHE A 392 -7.74 -28.62 22.21
CA PHE A 392 -8.51 -29.02 21.04
C PHE A 392 -8.71 -30.53 20.99
N THR A 393 -9.88 -30.94 20.54
CA THR A 393 -10.20 -32.34 20.23
C THR A 393 -9.62 -32.76 18.88
N GLU A 394 -9.42 -34.07 18.66
CA GLU A 394 -8.95 -34.62 17.38
C GLU A 394 -9.85 -34.22 16.20
N ASP A 395 -11.17 -34.21 16.42
CA ASP A 395 -12.17 -33.73 15.46
C ASP A 395 -11.95 -32.26 15.07
N GLU A 396 -11.64 -31.39 16.04
CA GLU A 396 -11.38 -29.97 15.79
C GLU A 396 -10.07 -29.75 15.03
N LEU A 397 -9.03 -30.51 15.35
CA LEU A 397 -7.74 -30.45 14.66
C LEU A 397 -7.85 -30.94 13.22
N SER A 398 -8.60 -32.02 13.00
CA SER A 398 -8.89 -32.56 11.67
C SER A 398 -9.69 -31.57 10.82
N ARG A 399 -10.72 -30.93 11.40
CA ARG A 399 -11.48 -29.86 10.72
C ARG A 399 -10.64 -28.61 10.44
N ALA A 400 -9.62 -28.34 11.26
CA ALA A 400 -8.68 -27.26 11.04
C ALA A 400 -7.61 -27.57 9.97
N GLY A 401 -7.63 -28.78 9.39
CA GLY A 401 -6.71 -29.19 8.33
C GLY A 401 -5.35 -29.67 8.83
N ILE A 402 -5.23 -30.00 10.12
CA ILE A 402 -4.03 -30.64 10.66
C ILE A 402 -4.10 -32.13 10.32
N ALA A 403 -3.03 -32.65 9.71
CA ALA A 403 -2.97 -34.04 9.28
C ALA A 403 -2.94 -35.00 10.49
N GLU A 404 -3.63 -36.14 10.38
CA GLU A 404 -3.75 -37.14 11.46
C GLU A 404 -2.37 -37.64 11.92
N GLU A 405 -1.42 -37.77 11.00
CA GLU A 405 -0.04 -38.19 11.29
C GLU A 405 0.73 -37.17 12.16
N VAL A 406 0.25 -35.92 12.24
CA VAL A 406 0.86 -34.87 13.05
C VAL A 406 0.26 -34.83 14.45
N PHE A 407 -1.07 -34.79 14.56
CA PHE A 407 -1.71 -34.68 15.88
C PHE A 407 -1.77 -36.01 16.65
N SER A 408 -1.62 -37.15 15.99
CA SER A 408 -1.48 -38.47 16.64
C SER A 408 -0.10 -38.70 17.25
N ARG A 409 0.88 -37.82 17.02
CA ARG A 409 2.21 -37.95 17.59
C ARG A 409 2.17 -37.72 19.10
N SER A 410 2.94 -38.52 19.84
CA SER A 410 3.05 -38.40 21.30
C SER A 410 3.67 -37.09 21.78
N ASP A 411 4.36 -36.35 20.90
CA ASP A 411 4.97 -35.04 21.19
C ASP A 411 4.11 -33.86 20.71
N TYR A 412 2.90 -34.10 20.18
CA TYR A 412 1.98 -33.04 19.81
C TYR A 412 1.15 -32.58 21.00
N VAL A 413 1.15 -31.27 21.27
CA VAL A 413 0.36 -30.66 22.33
C VAL A 413 -0.79 -29.87 21.69
N PRO A 414 -2.05 -30.34 21.81
CA PRO A 414 -3.19 -29.74 21.14
C PRO A 414 -3.75 -28.53 21.91
N ALA A 415 -2.89 -27.57 22.28
CA ALA A 415 -3.30 -26.42 23.09
C ALA A 415 -2.77 -25.09 22.53
N SER A 416 -3.61 -24.07 22.48
CA SER A 416 -3.18 -22.69 22.24
C SER A 416 -4.21 -21.64 22.66
N GLY A 417 -3.75 -20.40 22.86
CA GLY A 417 -4.62 -19.25 23.07
C GLY A 417 -5.06 -18.67 21.72
N VAL A 418 -6.28 -18.99 21.28
CA VAL A 418 -6.85 -18.49 20.02
C VAL A 418 -7.90 -17.41 20.29
N ASN A 419 -7.91 -16.38 19.45
CA ASN A 419 -9.01 -15.41 19.43
C ASN A 419 -10.17 -15.98 18.59
N THR A 420 -11.41 -15.62 18.95
CA THR A 420 -12.59 -15.81 18.10
C THR A 420 -12.78 -14.60 17.18
N GLY A 421 -13.49 -14.81 16.06
CA GLY A 421 -13.89 -13.71 15.17
C GLY A 421 -12.77 -12.98 14.42
N TYR A 422 -11.55 -13.53 14.36
CA TYR A 422 -10.45 -12.91 13.59
C TYR A 422 -10.69 -12.93 12.07
N ASP A 423 -11.63 -13.75 11.61
CA ASP A 423 -12.10 -13.83 10.23
C ASP A 423 -13.12 -12.74 9.88
N LEU A 424 -13.77 -12.16 10.89
CA LEU A 424 -14.71 -11.05 10.76
C LEU A 424 -13.95 -9.71 10.64
N PHE A 425 -14.51 -8.78 9.86
CA PHE A 425 -13.99 -7.44 9.69
C PHE A 425 -15.07 -6.55 9.06
N ASP A 426 -15.25 -5.31 9.57
CA ASP A 426 -16.16 -4.36 8.93
C ASP A 426 -15.49 -3.69 7.72
N GLU A 427 -15.52 -4.36 6.56
CA GLU A 427 -14.82 -3.86 5.38
C GLU A 427 -15.40 -2.52 4.88
N ARG A 428 -16.70 -2.31 5.04
CA ARG A 428 -17.38 -1.12 4.51
C ARG A 428 -17.04 0.12 5.32
N PHE A 429 -16.99 -0.02 6.64
CA PHE A 429 -16.60 1.07 7.53
C PHE A 429 -15.20 1.60 7.19
N PHE A 430 -14.25 0.71 6.93
CA PHE A 430 -12.88 1.09 6.57
C PHE A 430 -12.68 1.34 5.06
N GLY A 431 -13.75 1.38 4.26
CA GLY A 431 -13.68 1.67 2.82
C GLY A 431 -12.88 0.63 2.04
N TYR A 432 -13.12 -0.66 2.30
CA TYR A 432 -12.60 -1.80 1.56
C TYR A 432 -13.73 -2.52 0.84
N THR A 433 -13.43 -3.07 -0.34
CA THR A 433 -14.30 -4.07 -0.95
C THR A 433 -14.15 -5.42 -0.22
N PRO A 434 -15.18 -6.30 -0.23
CA PRO A 434 -15.07 -7.64 0.36
C PRO A 434 -13.89 -8.44 -0.20
N LYS A 435 -13.53 -8.18 -1.46
CA LYS A 435 -12.43 -8.88 -2.11
C LYS A 435 -11.06 -8.40 -1.62
N GLU A 436 -10.88 -7.10 -1.44
CA GLU A 436 -9.65 -6.56 -0.84
C GLU A 436 -9.52 -7.01 0.61
N ALA A 437 -10.60 -6.93 1.39
CA ALA A 437 -10.60 -7.39 2.78
C ALA A 437 -10.18 -8.87 2.90
N SER A 438 -10.59 -9.71 1.95
CA SER A 438 -10.25 -11.14 1.94
C SER A 438 -8.75 -11.44 1.78
N ILE A 439 -7.93 -10.51 1.28
CA ILE A 439 -6.48 -10.72 1.11
C ILE A 439 -5.63 -10.03 2.18
N ILE A 440 -6.23 -9.17 3.00
CA ILE A 440 -5.53 -8.48 4.08
C ILE A 440 -5.31 -9.45 5.23
N ASP A 441 -4.09 -9.48 5.79
CA ASP A 441 -3.80 -10.30 6.98
C ASP A 441 -4.79 -9.94 8.10
N PRO A 442 -5.49 -10.93 8.72
CA PRO A 442 -6.36 -10.70 9.87
C PRO A 442 -5.75 -9.84 10.97
N GLN A 443 -4.42 -9.90 11.17
CA GLN A 443 -3.71 -9.09 12.15
C GLN A 443 -3.80 -7.60 11.82
N GLN A 444 -3.71 -7.22 10.54
CA GLN A 444 -3.84 -5.83 10.11
C GLN A 444 -5.29 -5.34 10.22
N ARG A 445 -6.26 -6.21 9.90
CA ARG A 445 -7.69 -5.92 10.04
C ARG A 445 -8.06 -5.65 11.49
N LEU A 446 -7.69 -6.58 12.38
CA LEU A 446 -7.99 -6.48 13.79
C LEU A 446 -7.27 -5.30 14.45
N PHE A 447 -6.01 -5.04 14.09
CA PHE A 447 -5.30 -3.87 14.60
C PHE A 447 -5.95 -2.55 14.15
N LEU A 448 -6.51 -2.50 12.95
CA LEU A 448 -7.22 -1.31 12.44
C LEU A 448 -8.50 -1.06 13.27
N GLU A 449 -9.28 -2.10 13.57
CA GLU A 449 -10.44 -1.99 14.46
C GLU A 449 -10.05 -1.52 15.86
N GLU A 450 -9.04 -2.15 16.47
CA GLU A 450 -8.63 -1.80 17.83
C GLU A 450 -7.96 -0.43 17.93
N ALA A 451 -7.33 0.05 16.86
CA ALA A 451 -6.84 1.42 16.75
C ALA A 451 -7.99 2.43 16.73
N TRP A 452 -9.08 2.11 16.04
CA TRP A 452 -10.30 2.92 16.05
C TRP A 452 -10.94 2.95 17.44
N HIS A 453 -11.15 1.78 18.05
CA HIS A 453 -11.71 1.68 19.41
C HIS A 453 -10.86 2.40 20.46
N ALA A 454 -9.52 2.38 20.34
CA ALA A 454 -8.65 3.12 21.26
C ALA A 454 -8.82 4.65 21.14
N LEU A 455 -9.05 5.17 19.93
CA LEU A 455 -9.36 6.59 19.72
C LEU A 455 -10.76 6.96 20.22
N GLU A 456 -11.75 6.12 19.96
CA GLU A 456 -13.11 6.30 20.50
C GLU A 456 -13.11 6.30 22.03
N ASN A 457 -12.38 5.35 22.64
CA ASN A 457 -12.21 5.29 24.09
C ASN A 457 -11.51 6.53 24.66
N ALA A 458 -10.59 7.12 23.89
CA ALA A 458 -9.96 8.40 24.23
C ALA A 458 -10.85 9.62 23.98
N GLY A 459 -11.97 9.48 23.27
CA GLY A 459 -12.86 10.59 22.92
C GLY A 459 -12.40 11.43 21.72
N TYR A 460 -11.53 10.90 20.86
CA TYR A 460 -10.98 11.63 19.70
C TYR A 460 -11.53 11.10 18.37
N ASP A 461 -12.12 12.00 17.58
CA ASP A 461 -12.43 11.74 16.17
C ASP A 461 -11.22 12.13 15.30
N PRO A 462 -10.52 11.16 14.68
CA PRO A 462 -9.33 11.45 13.87
C PRO A 462 -9.64 12.35 12.66
N ALA A 463 -10.87 12.39 12.17
CA ALA A 463 -11.26 13.27 11.06
C ALA A 463 -11.41 14.74 11.46
N ARG A 464 -11.60 15.02 12.75
CA ARG A 464 -11.81 16.38 13.30
C ARG A 464 -10.62 16.89 14.10
N PHE A 465 -9.70 16.01 14.49
CA PHE A 465 -8.53 16.40 15.25
C PHE A 465 -7.52 17.13 14.36
N GLU A 466 -7.20 18.38 14.70
CA GLU A 466 -6.27 19.21 13.92
C GLU A 466 -4.79 18.92 14.22
N GLY A 467 -4.49 18.17 15.29
CA GLY A 467 -3.12 17.84 15.69
C GLY A 467 -2.56 16.62 14.96
N ARG A 468 -1.30 16.29 15.25
CA ARG A 468 -0.61 15.14 14.66
C ARG A 468 -0.81 13.90 15.50
N ILE A 469 -1.45 12.89 14.92
CA ILE A 469 -1.57 11.55 15.52
C ILE A 469 -0.50 10.63 14.93
N GLY A 470 0.44 10.16 15.76
CA GLY A 470 1.45 9.17 15.38
C GLY A 470 0.97 7.74 15.59
N VAL A 471 1.58 6.77 14.90
CA VAL A 471 1.29 5.33 15.04
C VAL A 471 2.60 4.55 15.17
N PHE A 472 2.77 3.87 16.29
CA PHE A 472 3.91 2.99 16.56
C PHE A 472 3.38 1.61 16.91
N ALA A 473 3.59 0.64 16.03
CA ALA A 473 2.97 -0.67 16.19
C ALA A 473 3.82 -1.79 15.60
N GLY A 474 3.52 -3.04 15.95
CA GLY A 474 4.10 -4.18 15.27
C GLY A 474 3.18 -5.40 15.30
N MET A 475 3.44 -6.34 14.41
CA MET A 475 2.66 -7.57 14.30
C MET A 475 3.55 -8.80 14.38
N GLY A 476 2.97 -9.92 14.80
CA GLY A 476 3.65 -11.21 14.79
C GLY A 476 3.91 -11.74 13.39
N ARG A 477 4.32 -13.02 13.34
CA ARG A 477 4.60 -13.73 12.10
C ARG A 477 3.42 -13.65 11.11
N VAL A 478 3.74 -13.36 9.84
CA VAL A 478 2.78 -13.25 8.72
C VAL A 478 2.35 -14.64 8.23
N ALA A 479 1.54 -15.33 9.02
CA ALA A 479 1.09 -16.69 8.70
C ALA A 479 0.06 -16.70 7.55
N TYR A 480 -0.79 -15.67 7.45
CA TYR A 480 -1.90 -15.63 6.47
C TYR A 480 -1.41 -15.69 5.03
N MET A 481 -0.38 -14.90 4.71
CA MET A 481 0.23 -14.89 3.38
C MET A 481 0.78 -16.26 3.00
N ARG A 482 1.48 -16.92 3.93
CA ARG A 482 2.09 -18.23 3.71
C ARG A 482 1.07 -19.35 3.58
N ASP A 483 0.14 -19.42 4.52
CA ASP A 483 -0.71 -20.59 4.70
C ASP A 483 -2.00 -20.50 3.87
N ASN A 484 -2.49 -19.29 3.59
CA ASN A 484 -3.76 -19.08 2.89
C ASN A 484 -3.58 -18.51 1.49
N LEU A 485 -2.70 -17.53 1.30
CA LEU A 485 -2.58 -16.84 0.00
C LEU A 485 -1.65 -17.60 -0.97
N TYR A 486 -0.45 -17.99 -0.54
CA TYR A 486 0.47 -18.77 -1.41
C TYR A 486 -0.07 -20.16 -1.74
N ALA A 487 -0.89 -20.75 -0.87
CA ALA A 487 -1.63 -21.97 -1.16
C ALA A 487 -2.67 -21.80 -2.29
N ASN A 488 -3.02 -20.56 -2.65
CA ASN A 488 -4.01 -20.22 -3.67
C ASN A 488 -3.42 -19.32 -4.78
N PRO A 489 -2.60 -19.86 -5.71
CA PRO A 489 -1.91 -19.08 -6.74
C PRO A 489 -2.84 -18.24 -7.64
N LYS A 490 -4.09 -18.70 -7.83
CA LYS A 490 -5.12 -17.98 -8.58
C LYS A 490 -5.49 -16.64 -7.94
N THR A 491 -5.52 -16.57 -6.61
CA THR A 491 -5.81 -15.34 -5.86
C THR A 491 -4.70 -14.31 -6.05
N ILE A 492 -3.44 -14.75 -6.02
CA ILE A 492 -2.26 -13.90 -6.23
C ILE A 492 -2.20 -13.42 -7.67
N ALA A 493 -2.41 -14.31 -8.65
CA ALA A 493 -2.41 -13.95 -10.07
C ALA A 493 -3.47 -12.89 -10.42
N MET A 494 -4.62 -12.93 -9.73
CA MET A 494 -5.72 -11.99 -9.95
C MET A 494 -5.52 -10.64 -9.23
N MET A 495 -4.88 -10.63 -8.06
CA MET A 495 -4.67 -9.40 -7.27
C MET A 495 -3.34 -8.71 -7.60
N GLY A 496 -2.37 -9.45 -8.12
CA GLY A 496 -0.99 -9.01 -8.29
C GLY A 496 -0.14 -9.25 -7.03
N GLU A 497 1.15 -9.53 -7.24
CA GLU A 497 2.11 -9.79 -6.17
C GLU A 497 2.27 -8.59 -5.24
N TRP A 498 2.36 -7.38 -5.81
CA TRP A 498 2.50 -6.15 -5.05
C TRP A 498 1.31 -5.90 -4.10
N GLN A 499 0.08 -6.06 -4.60
CA GLN A 499 -1.12 -5.87 -3.79
C GLN A 499 -1.19 -6.89 -2.64
N THR A 500 -0.75 -8.12 -2.92
CA THR A 500 -0.68 -9.19 -1.92
C THR A 500 0.37 -8.85 -0.85
N ALA A 501 1.55 -8.38 -1.26
CA ALA A 501 2.62 -7.98 -0.34
C ALA A 501 2.19 -6.84 0.59
N ILE A 502 1.66 -5.74 0.05
CA ILE A 502 1.24 -4.61 0.87
C ILE A 502 0.14 -4.97 1.87
N SER A 503 -0.70 -5.96 1.54
CA SER A 503 -1.84 -6.39 2.36
C SER A 503 -1.43 -7.30 3.53
N ASN A 504 -0.17 -7.75 3.57
CA ASN A 504 0.27 -8.78 4.51
C ASN A 504 1.58 -8.45 5.22
N GLU A 505 2.52 -7.75 4.59
CA GLU A 505 3.81 -7.47 5.22
C GLU A 505 3.68 -6.55 6.43
N ALA A 506 4.50 -6.82 7.45
CA ALA A 506 4.40 -6.13 8.73
C ALA A 506 4.71 -4.63 8.67
N CYS A 507 5.50 -4.18 7.70
CA CYS A 507 5.84 -2.77 7.50
C CYS A 507 4.63 -1.90 7.10
N PHE A 508 3.54 -2.52 6.63
CA PHE A 508 2.31 -1.80 6.26
C PHE A 508 1.27 -1.72 7.38
N LEU A 509 1.51 -2.35 8.54
CA LEU A 509 0.58 -2.33 9.67
C LEU A 509 0.31 -0.89 10.13
N SER A 510 1.35 -0.13 10.48
CA SER A 510 1.19 1.23 11.00
C SER A 510 0.75 2.21 9.92
N THR A 511 1.29 2.09 8.71
CA THR A 511 1.00 3.02 7.61
C THR A 511 -0.41 2.84 7.06
N ARG A 512 -0.98 1.62 7.15
CA ARG A 512 -2.40 1.39 6.83
C ARG A 512 -3.33 2.15 7.76
N VAL A 513 -3.05 2.13 9.07
CA VAL A 513 -3.83 2.91 10.06
C VAL A 513 -3.72 4.39 9.75
N SER A 514 -2.50 4.90 9.55
CA SER A 514 -2.28 6.31 9.20
C SER A 514 -3.01 6.71 7.92
N TYR A 515 -2.95 5.87 6.87
CA TYR A 515 -3.64 6.13 5.61
C TYR A 515 -5.16 6.12 5.78
N LYS A 516 -5.72 5.12 6.46
CA LYS A 516 -7.18 4.96 6.59
C LYS A 516 -7.81 6.01 7.49
N PHE A 517 -7.11 6.49 8.51
CA PHE A 517 -7.62 7.51 9.42
C PHE A 517 -7.14 8.93 9.06
N ASN A 518 -6.40 9.09 7.96
CA ASN A 518 -5.81 10.36 7.54
C ASN A 518 -4.90 11.01 8.61
N LEU A 519 -4.08 10.20 9.27
CA LEU A 519 -3.19 10.65 10.34
C LEU A 519 -1.88 11.20 9.76
N SER A 520 -1.45 12.36 10.26
CA SER A 520 -0.29 13.10 9.77
C SER A 520 0.96 13.01 10.66
N GLY A 521 0.91 12.25 11.76
CA GLY A 521 2.06 12.01 12.63
C GLY A 521 3.01 10.92 12.13
N PRO A 522 4.16 10.69 12.80
CA PRO A 522 5.08 9.61 12.49
C PRO A 522 4.38 8.25 12.49
N SER A 523 4.63 7.43 11.47
CA SER A 523 4.09 6.08 11.34
C SER A 523 5.22 5.07 11.23
N VAL A 524 5.40 4.25 12.26
CA VAL A 524 6.56 3.36 12.40
C VAL A 524 6.11 1.95 12.77
N SER A 525 6.48 0.99 11.92
CA SER A 525 6.30 -0.43 12.20
C SER A 525 7.55 -1.00 12.88
N ILE A 526 7.38 -1.67 14.01
CA ILE A 526 8.45 -2.13 14.91
C ILE A 526 8.44 -3.65 14.96
N GLN A 527 9.64 -4.24 14.98
CA GLN A 527 9.84 -5.68 15.05
C GLN A 527 11.00 -6.03 15.98
N THR A 528 10.66 -6.39 17.22
CA THR A 528 11.64 -6.83 18.24
C THR A 528 11.20 -8.14 18.91
N ALA A 529 10.49 -9.00 18.15
CA ALA A 529 9.88 -10.24 18.63
C ALA A 529 8.95 -9.99 19.83
N CYS A 530 9.11 -10.73 20.92
CA CYS A 530 8.23 -10.72 22.09
C CYS A 530 8.12 -9.37 22.82
N SER A 531 9.04 -8.42 22.55
CA SER A 531 9.06 -7.09 23.17
C SER A 531 8.44 -5.98 22.30
N THR A 532 7.99 -6.32 21.09
CA THR A 532 7.57 -5.38 20.03
C THR A 532 6.64 -4.29 20.53
N SER A 533 5.54 -4.64 21.21
CA SER A 533 4.58 -3.64 21.67
C SER A 533 5.11 -2.70 22.78
N LEU A 534 6.04 -3.15 23.63
CA LEU A 534 6.64 -2.28 24.66
C LEU A 534 7.73 -1.38 24.07
N VAL A 535 8.46 -1.86 23.05
CA VAL A 535 9.36 -0.99 22.27
C VAL A 535 8.54 0.06 21.52
N ALA A 536 7.38 -0.32 20.96
CA ALA A 536 6.44 0.62 20.36
C ALA A 536 5.94 1.67 21.36
N LEU A 537 5.56 1.26 22.57
CA LEU A 537 5.21 2.17 23.66
C LEU A 537 6.36 3.12 24.02
N HIS A 538 7.60 2.61 24.09
CA HIS A 538 8.78 3.42 24.39
C HIS A 538 9.02 4.48 23.29
N MET A 539 8.98 4.10 22.02
CA MET A 539 9.17 5.02 20.90
C MET A 539 8.04 6.05 20.79
N ALA A 540 6.80 5.64 21.05
CA ALA A 540 5.65 6.53 21.14
C ALA A 540 5.85 7.60 22.22
N ARG A 541 6.32 7.22 23.41
CA ARG A 541 6.71 8.16 24.47
C ARG A 541 7.79 9.13 24.00
N GLN A 542 8.83 8.67 23.31
CA GLN A 542 9.87 9.58 22.80
C GLN A 542 9.30 10.58 21.79
N SER A 543 8.44 10.14 20.88
CA SER A 543 7.80 10.99 19.88
C SER A 543 6.94 12.10 20.52
N LEU A 544 6.19 11.77 21.57
CA LEU A 544 5.42 12.74 22.36
C LEU A 544 6.32 13.76 23.08
N LEU A 545 7.42 13.30 23.70
CA LEU A 545 8.34 14.18 24.43
C LEU A 545 9.11 15.13 23.51
N LEU A 546 9.40 14.69 22.28
CA LEU A 546 10.06 15.51 21.25
C LEU A 546 9.11 16.47 20.53
N GLY A 547 7.79 16.35 20.77
CA GLY A 547 6.78 17.16 20.09
C GLY A 547 6.62 16.81 18.60
N GLU A 548 6.94 15.57 18.22
CA GLU A 548 6.71 15.07 16.86
C GLU A 548 5.23 14.71 16.63
N SER A 549 4.55 14.34 17.71
CA SER A 549 3.13 13.97 17.75
C SER A 549 2.43 14.66 18.92
N ASP A 550 1.13 14.88 18.80
CA ASP A 550 0.26 15.38 19.88
C ASP A 550 -0.47 14.22 20.57
N ILE A 551 -0.93 13.26 19.77
CA ILE A 551 -1.46 11.97 20.23
C ILE A 551 -0.65 10.86 19.56
N VAL A 552 -0.44 9.74 20.24
CA VAL A 552 0.18 8.57 19.62
C VAL A 552 -0.60 7.31 19.92
N LEU A 553 -0.87 6.52 18.89
CA LEU A 553 -1.34 5.14 19.01
C LEU A 553 -0.12 4.22 19.12
N ALA A 554 -0.06 3.44 20.20
CA ALA A 554 0.99 2.45 20.44
C ALA A 554 0.40 1.06 20.69
N GLY A 555 0.95 0.02 20.09
CA GLY A 555 0.37 -1.31 20.28
C GLY A 555 1.10 -2.47 19.60
N GLY A 556 0.48 -3.64 19.64
CA GLY A 556 0.93 -4.80 18.90
C GLY A 556 -0.16 -5.85 18.72
N VAL A 557 0.03 -6.74 17.73
CA VAL A 557 -0.91 -7.80 17.40
C VAL A 557 -0.19 -9.11 17.08
N ARG A 558 -0.75 -10.24 17.51
CA ARG A 558 -0.35 -11.59 17.12
C ARG A 558 -1.60 -12.44 17.00
N LEU A 559 -1.80 -13.12 15.87
CA LEU A 559 -2.92 -14.05 15.70
C LEU A 559 -2.47 -15.42 15.25
N LEU A 560 -2.82 -16.46 16.01
CA LEU A 560 -2.77 -17.84 15.57
C LEU A 560 -3.99 -18.09 14.68
N LEU A 561 -3.73 -18.41 13.41
CA LEU A 561 -4.79 -18.72 12.45
C LEU A 561 -5.23 -20.17 12.64
N GLY A 562 -6.54 -20.38 12.79
CA GLY A 562 -7.12 -21.71 13.00
C GLY A 562 -6.90 -22.30 14.40
N LYS A 563 -7.58 -23.42 14.66
CA LYS A 563 -7.38 -24.24 15.86
C LYS A 563 -6.16 -25.15 15.62
N GLN A 564 -5.05 -24.83 16.26
CA GLN A 564 -3.82 -25.59 16.11
C GLN A 564 -3.05 -25.64 17.43
N GLY A 565 -2.46 -26.82 17.69
CA GLY A 565 -1.47 -27.04 18.73
C GLY A 565 -0.05 -26.78 18.23
N TYR A 566 0.92 -27.39 18.90
CA TYR A 566 2.34 -27.31 18.55
C TYR A 566 3.07 -28.62 18.87
N LEU A 567 4.18 -28.85 18.18
CA LEU A 567 5.07 -29.97 18.48
C LEU A 567 6.02 -29.58 19.61
N TYR A 568 5.95 -30.31 20.72
CA TYR A 568 6.85 -30.18 21.83
C TYR A 568 8.21 -30.79 21.49
N GLN A 569 9.28 -30.13 21.92
CA GLN A 569 10.63 -30.66 21.85
C GLN A 569 11.32 -30.42 23.19
N PRO A 570 11.99 -31.43 23.78
CA PRO A 570 12.75 -31.24 25.00
C PRO A 570 13.77 -30.11 24.87
N GLY A 571 13.75 -29.15 25.79
CA GLY A 571 14.63 -27.97 25.79
C GLY A 571 14.15 -26.80 24.93
N ALA A 572 13.01 -26.91 24.23
CA ALA A 572 12.36 -25.79 23.57
C ALA A 572 11.62 -24.89 24.57
N ILE A 573 11.11 -23.75 24.08
CA ILE A 573 10.38 -22.77 24.91
C ILE A 573 8.94 -23.18 25.23
N HIS A 574 8.41 -24.20 24.57
CA HIS A 574 6.99 -24.56 24.64
C HIS A 574 6.71 -25.59 25.74
N SER A 575 5.55 -25.46 26.39
CA SER A 575 5.13 -26.35 27.47
C SER A 575 4.77 -27.75 26.95
N PRO A 576 5.16 -28.85 27.63
CA PRO A 576 4.79 -30.20 27.24
C PRO A 576 3.32 -30.55 27.48
N ASP A 577 2.60 -29.82 28.32
CA ASP A 577 1.24 -30.16 28.76
C ASP A 577 0.19 -29.10 28.40
N GLY A 578 0.58 -28.08 27.65
CA GLY A 578 -0.35 -27.06 27.18
C GLY A 578 -0.74 -26.02 28.23
N HIS A 579 -0.04 -25.97 29.37
CA HIS A 579 -0.25 -24.95 30.40
C HIS A 579 0.99 -24.08 30.61
N CYS A 580 0.77 -22.80 30.87
CA CYS A 580 1.84 -21.85 31.25
C CYS A 580 1.76 -21.61 32.76
N ARG A 581 2.87 -21.85 33.47
CA ARG A 581 2.97 -21.75 34.94
C ARG A 581 4.12 -20.83 35.37
N PRO A 582 4.00 -19.51 35.18
CA PRO A 582 5.08 -18.58 35.48
C PRO A 582 5.50 -18.65 36.95
N PHE A 583 6.80 -18.76 37.19
CA PHE A 583 7.45 -18.78 38.51
C PHE A 583 7.16 -20.00 39.39
N ASP A 584 6.38 -20.97 38.94
CA ASP A 584 6.06 -22.21 39.68
C ASP A 584 7.20 -23.25 39.59
N ALA A 585 7.36 -24.12 40.59
CA ALA A 585 8.34 -25.21 40.53
C ALA A 585 8.09 -26.20 39.38
N LYS A 586 6.85 -26.32 38.89
CA LYS A 586 6.45 -27.15 37.74
C LYS A 586 6.46 -26.37 36.42
N ALA A 587 7.07 -25.18 36.37
CA ALA A 587 7.25 -24.41 35.15
C ALA A 587 8.05 -25.20 34.09
N ALA A 588 7.43 -25.52 32.96
CA ALA A 588 8.01 -26.38 31.91
C ALA A 588 7.99 -25.76 30.50
N GLY A 589 7.49 -24.54 30.35
CA GLY A 589 7.44 -23.80 29.09
C GLY A 589 6.20 -22.92 28.96
N THR A 590 6.13 -22.17 27.86
CA THR A 590 5.00 -21.31 27.52
C THR A 590 4.08 -21.94 26.48
N VAL A 591 2.87 -21.39 26.35
CA VAL A 591 1.86 -21.84 25.38
C VAL A 591 1.68 -20.74 24.34
N PRO A 592 1.68 -21.01 23.03
CA PRO A 592 1.40 -20.01 22.02
C PRO A 592 0.05 -19.32 22.26
N GLY A 593 0.05 -17.99 22.25
CA GLY A 593 -1.15 -17.17 22.43
C GLY A 593 -1.38 -16.21 21.27
N SER A 594 -2.60 -15.71 21.20
CA SER A 594 -3.04 -14.64 20.30
C SER A 594 -3.41 -13.42 21.13
N GLY A 595 -3.46 -12.26 20.50
CA GLY A 595 -3.91 -11.04 21.15
C GLY A 595 -3.60 -9.79 20.34
N VAL A 596 -4.37 -8.76 20.59
CA VAL A 596 -4.17 -7.41 20.07
C VAL A 596 -4.39 -6.42 21.21
N GLY A 597 -3.57 -5.38 21.25
CA GLY A 597 -3.79 -4.27 22.15
C GLY A 597 -3.25 -2.98 21.58
N VAL A 598 -4.00 -1.90 21.78
CA VAL A 598 -3.66 -0.55 21.35
C VAL A 598 -3.96 0.42 22.49
N VAL A 599 -3.05 1.36 22.73
CA VAL A 599 -3.24 2.48 23.66
C VAL A 599 -3.07 3.80 22.93
N ALA A 600 -3.92 4.76 23.23
CA ALA A 600 -3.79 6.15 22.84
C ALA A 600 -3.07 6.91 23.95
N LEU A 601 -2.01 7.62 23.58
CA LEU A 601 -1.10 8.30 24.49
C LEU A 601 -1.05 9.79 24.21
N LYS A 602 -0.90 10.57 25.28
CA LYS A 602 -0.76 12.03 25.22
C LYS A 602 0.14 12.54 26.33
N ARG A 603 0.74 13.72 26.15
CA ARG A 603 1.47 14.42 27.22
C ARG A 603 0.52 14.68 28.41
N LEU A 604 0.98 14.43 29.63
CA LEU A 604 0.10 14.51 30.81
C LEU A 604 -0.45 15.92 31.04
N SER A 605 0.34 16.95 30.81
CA SER A 605 -0.11 18.35 30.94
C SER A 605 -1.27 18.65 29.98
N GLU A 606 -1.11 18.30 28.70
CA GLU A 606 -2.12 18.51 27.68
C GLU A 606 -3.36 17.64 27.88
N ALA A 607 -3.20 16.42 28.41
CA ALA A 607 -4.33 15.55 28.75
C ALA A 607 -5.18 16.16 29.88
N LEU A 608 -4.53 16.79 30.87
CA LEU A 608 -5.23 17.50 31.95
C LEU A 608 -5.89 18.79 31.45
N GLU A 609 -5.24 19.52 30.55
CA GLU A 609 -5.79 20.75 29.96
C GLU A 609 -7.02 20.49 29.10
N ASP A 610 -6.99 19.44 28.28
CA ASP A 610 -8.09 19.09 27.39
C ASP A 610 -9.20 18.28 28.10
N GLY A 611 -9.01 17.93 29.38
CA GLY A 611 -10.01 17.22 30.19
C GLY A 611 -10.17 15.74 29.79
N ASP A 612 -9.10 15.12 29.27
CA ASP A 612 -9.11 13.73 28.84
C ASP A 612 -9.31 12.76 30.01
N THR A 613 -9.89 11.59 29.73
CA THR A 613 -9.91 10.49 30.69
C THR A 613 -8.51 9.90 30.81
N ILE A 614 -7.90 9.96 32.00
CA ILE A 614 -6.56 9.40 32.23
C ILE A 614 -6.69 8.03 32.91
N HIS A 615 -6.42 6.95 32.16
CA HIS A 615 -6.48 5.59 32.69
C HIS A 615 -5.25 5.24 33.54
N ALA A 616 -4.07 5.68 33.12
CA ALA A 616 -2.81 5.50 33.84
C ALA A 616 -1.74 6.49 33.37
N ILE A 617 -0.64 6.58 34.12
CA ILE A 617 0.48 7.47 33.81
C ILE A 617 1.76 6.66 33.64
N ILE A 618 2.41 6.81 32.48
CA ILE A 618 3.72 6.26 32.18
C ILE A 618 4.78 7.26 32.64
N ARG A 619 5.38 6.97 33.80
CA ARG A 619 6.43 7.80 34.41
C ARG A 619 7.78 7.69 33.70
N GLY A 620 8.13 6.50 33.22
CA GLY A 620 9.39 6.25 32.54
C GLY A 620 9.40 4.91 31.80
N SER A 621 10.30 4.77 30.85
CA SER A 621 10.59 3.51 30.15
C SER A 621 12.04 3.50 29.67
N ALA A 622 12.60 2.30 29.52
CA ALA A 622 13.95 2.10 29.02
C ALA A 622 14.01 0.83 28.17
N ILE A 623 14.97 0.79 27.25
CA ILE A 623 15.26 -0.36 26.38
C ILE A 623 16.77 -0.60 26.35
N ASN A 624 17.19 -1.86 26.28
CA ASN A 624 18.58 -2.24 26.03
C ASN A 624 18.66 -3.59 25.30
N ASN A 625 19.87 -4.14 25.16
CA ASN A 625 20.10 -5.49 24.65
C ASN A 625 21.16 -6.21 25.48
N ASP A 626 21.20 -7.54 25.39
CA ASP A 626 22.09 -8.34 26.23
C ASP A 626 23.58 -8.24 25.84
N GLY A 627 23.88 -7.95 24.57
CA GLY A 627 25.20 -8.10 23.99
C GLY A 627 25.65 -9.57 23.91
N ALA A 628 26.94 -9.79 23.64
CA ALA A 628 27.51 -11.11 23.36
C ALA A 628 27.93 -11.91 24.61
N GLN A 629 27.97 -11.29 25.79
CA GLN A 629 28.44 -11.93 27.03
C GLN A 629 27.34 -12.77 27.69
N LYS A 630 26.95 -13.85 27.03
CA LYS A 630 25.91 -14.80 27.47
C LYS A 630 26.14 -16.18 26.85
N VAL A 631 25.50 -17.21 27.42
CA VAL A 631 25.73 -18.62 27.05
C VAL A 631 25.27 -18.98 25.63
N GLY A 632 24.42 -18.15 25.01
CA GLY A 632 23.95 -18.34 23.65
C GLY A 632 23.16 -17.14 23.14
N PHE A 633 22.89 -17.11 21.84
CA PHE A 633 22.19 -15.99 21.18
C PHE A 633 20.80 -15.72 21.81
N SER A 634 20.04 -16.78 22.07
CA SER A 634 18.67 -16.74 22.63
C SER A 634 18.62 -16.67 24.15
N ALA A 635 19.74 -16.82 24.85
CA ALA A 635 19.75 -16.80 26.31
C ALA A 635 19.56 -15.36 26.82
N PRO A 636 18.75 -15.12 27.87
CA PRO A 636 18.66 -13.80 28.50
C PRO A 636 19.84 -13.53 29.44
N SER A 637 20.13 -12.25 29.72
CA SER A 637 21.16 -11.86 30.71
C SER A 637 20.52 -11.21 31.96
N PRO A 638 20.71 -11.77 33.17
CA PRO A 638 20.18 -11.16 34.39
C PRO A 638 20.83 -9.81 34.67
N GLN A 639 22.10 -9.59 34.30
CA GLN A 639 22.78 -8.32 34.48
C GLN A 639 22.19 -7.22 33.60
N ARG A 640 21.80 -7.55 32.36
CA ARG A 640 21.25 -6.59 31.40
C ARG A 640 19.79 -6.29 31.68
N GLN A 641 19.02 -7.28 32.15
CA GLN A 641 17.69 -7.06 32.70
C GLN A 641 17.74 -6.13 33.93
N ALA A 642 18.66 -6.36 34.87
CA ALA A 642 18.83 -5.48 36.01
C ALA A 642 19.16 -4.03 35.60
N ALA A 643 20.01 -3.86 34.59
CA ALA A 643 20.39 -2.54 34.08
C ALA A 643 19.21 -1.79 33.46
N VAL A 644 18.39 -2.44 32.62
CA VAL A 644 17.23 -1.76 31.99
C VAL A 644 16.16 -1.39 33.03
N ILE A 645 15.97 -2.23 34.05
CA ILE A 645 15.04 -1.92 35.16
C ILE A 645 15.56 -0.70 35.94
N ALA A 646 16.85 -0.67 36.27
CA ALA A 646 17.46 0.47 36.97
C ALA A 646 17.37 1.77 36.15
N ASP A 647 17.58 1.69 34.84
CA ASP A 647 17.41 2.85 33.94
C ASP A 647 15.95 3.32 33.89
N ALA A 648 14.98 2.41 33.84
CA ALA A 648 13.56 2.76 33.87
C ALA A 648 13.17 3.45 35.19
N LEU A 649 13.62 2.92 36.33
CA LEU A 649 13.43 3.53 37.65
C LEU A 649 14.03 4.93 37.71
N ARG A 650 15.28 5.09 37.27
CA ARG A 650 15.98 6.38 37.23
C ARG A 650 15.25 7.41 36.35
N VAL A 651 14.80 7.02 35.16
CA VAL A 651 14.03 7.90 34.26
C VAL A 651 12.70 8.29 34.89
N SER A 652 12.03 7.35 35.57
CA SER A 652 10.73 7.59 36.21
C SER A 652 10.80 8.42 37.50
N LYS A 653 12.00 8.55 38.08
CA LYS A 653 12.25 9.12 39.42
C LYS A 653 11.42 8.41 40.51
N VAL A 654 11.32 7.10 40.40
CA VAL A 654 10.64 6.21 41.36
C VAL A 654 11.68 5.31 41.98
N GLU A 655 11.67 5.20 43.30
CA GLU A 655 12.55 4.30 44.03
C GLU A 655 12.00 2.86 43.98
N ALA A 656 12.89 1.87 43.99
CA ALA A 656 12.51 0.47 43.84
C ALA A 656 11.50 0.00 44.91
N ASP A 657 11.57 0.55 46.13
CA ASP A 657 10.69 0.18 47.24
C ASP A 657 9.28 0.79 47.16
N GLN A 658 9.05 1.70 46.20
CA GLN A 658 7.74 2.27 45.91
C GLN A 658 6.94 1.45 44.89
N VAL A 659 7.57 0.47 44.24
CA VAL A 659 6.91 -0.39 43.24
C VAL A 659 6.18 -1.52 43.96
N ALA A 660 4.84 -1.47 43.94
CA ALA A 660 3.99 -2.45 44.61
C ALA A 660 3.66 -3.70 43.77
N TYR A 661 3.79 -3.61 42.44
CA TYR A 661 3.45 -4.71 41.52
C TYR A 661 4.37 -4.74 40.31
N ILE A 662 4.82 -5.93 39.93
CA ILE A 662 5.57 -6.22 38.71
C ILE A 662 4.78 -7.19 37.85
N GLU A 663 4.34 -6.71 36.68
CA GLU A 663 3.92 -7.57 35.58
C GLU A 663 5.18 -7.99 34.80
N ALA A 664 5.59 -9.23 34.98
CA ALA A 664 6.83 -9.76 34.44
C ALA A 664 6.65 -10.33 33.02
N HIS A 665 7.76 -10.62 32.35
CA HIS A 665 7.73 -11.42 31.14
C HIS A 665 7.28 -12.86 31.45
N GLY A 666 7.80 -13.50 32.51
CA GLY A 666 7.30 -14.75 33.09
C GLY A 666 6.82 -15.78 32.06
N THR A 667 7.75 -16.39 31.33
CA THR A 667 7.45 -17.34 30.25
C THR A 667 7.24 -18.77 30.76
N ALA A 668 7.30 -18.99 32.07
CA ALA A 668 7.20 -20.31 32.67
C ALA A 668 8.31 -21.25 32.18
N THR A 669 9.46 -20.71 31.79
CA THR A 669 10.59 -21.53 31.33
C THR A 669 11.55 -21.80 32.48
N PRO A 670 12.10 -23.04 32.60
CA PRO A 670 13.01 -23.41 33.68
C PRO A 670 14.25 -22.52 33.82
N VAL A 671 14.66 -21.86 32.73
CA VAL A 671 15.83 -20.98 32.70
C VAL A 671 15.44 -19.50 32.71
N GLY A 672 14.38 -19.11 31.98
CA GLY A 672 14.00 -17.71 31.84
C GLY A 672 13.47 -17.10 33.13
N ASP A 673 12.59 -17.80 33.83
CA ASP A 673 11.94 -17.28 35.05
C ASP A 673 12.97 -17.05 36.18
N PRO A 674 13.90 -17.97 36.49
CA PRO A 674 14.97 -17.69 37.45
C PRO A 674 15.89 -16.54 37.05
N ILE A 675 16.20 -16.38 35.76
CA ILE A 675 17.02 -15.25 35.26
C ILE A 675 16.29 -13.93 35.48
N GLU A 676 14.99 -13.88 35.19
CA GLU A 676 14.16 -12.69 35.40
C GLU A 676 14.09 -12.30 36.87
N ILE A 677 13.84 -13.27 37.76
CA ILE A 677 13.87 -13.04 39.20
C ILE A 677 15.25 -12.59 39.68
N ALA A 678 16.34 -13.15 39.14
CA ALA A 678 17.69 -12.72 39.49
C ALA A 678 17.98 -11.27 39.04
N GLY A 679 17.52 -10.89 37.84
CA GLY A 679 17.59 -9.52 37.34
C GLY A 679 16.82 -8.54 38.22
N LEU A 680 15.58 -8.88 38.58
CA LEU A 680 14.73 -8.10 39.47
C LEU A 680 15.36 -7.94 40.85
N LYS A 681 15.81 -9.04 41.49
CA LYS A 681 16.50 -8.99 42.79
C LYS A 681 17.72 -8.07 42.77
N LYS A 682 18.46 -8.05 41.66
CA LYS A 682 19.64 -7.18 41.52
C LYS A 682 19.24 -5.71 41.36
N ALA A 683 18.22 -5.41 40.56
CA ALA A 683 17.74 -4.03 40.36
C ALA A 683 17.08 -3.45 41.62
N PHE A 684 16.32 -4.26 42.35
CA PHE A 684 15.57 -3.83 43.54
C PHE A 684 16.42 -3.79 44.82
N LYS A 685 17.68 -4.24 44.77
CA LYS A 685 18.60 -4.22 45.92
C LYS A 685 18.87 -2.80 46.45
N SER A 686 18.71 -1.76 45.61
CA SER A 686 18.82 -0.36 46.04
C SER A 686 17.65 0.12 46.92
N GLY A 687 16.52 -0.59 46.93
CA GLY A 687 15.33 -0.27 47.75
C GLY A 687 15.43 -0.67 49.24
N GLY A 688 16.60 -1.14 49.69
CA GLY A 688 16.85 -1.56 51.07
C GLY A 688 16.37 -2.99 51.39
N ASP A 689 16.24 -3.29 52.70
CA ASP A 689 15.93 -4.65 53.23
C ASP A 689 14.43 -4.95 53.36
N LYS A 690 13.55 -4.13 52.77
CA LYS A 690 12.09 -4.35 52.84
C LYS A 690 11.73 -5.68 52.17
N LYS A 691 10.91 -6.48 52.83
CA LYS A 691 10.37 -7.75 52.31
C LYS A 691 8.86 -7.63 52.13
N HIS A 692 8.31 -8.45 51.24
CA HIS A 692 6.87 -8.55 50.99
C HIS A 692 6.17 -7.23 50.59
N PHE A 693 6.90 -6.31 49.93
CA PHE A 693 6.34 -5.02 49.49
C PHE A 693 5.91 -5.00 48.02
N CYS A 694 6.37 -5.95 47.22
CA CYS A 694 6.12 -6.01 45.78
C CYS A 694 5.54 -7.36 45.38
N ALA A 695 4.35 -7.35 44.79
CA ALA A 695 3.74 -8.53 44.16
C ALA A 695 4.30 -8.72 42.75
N ILE A 696 4.31 -9.96 42.28
CA ILE A 696 4.75 -10.32 40.92
C ILE A 696 3.72 -11.23 40.27
N GLY A 697 3.50 -11.04 38.97
CA GLY A 697 2.61 -11.89 38.18
C GLY A 697 2.97 -11.88 36.70
N SER A 698 2.31 -12.75 35.94
CA SER A 698 2.40 -12.79 34.49
C SER A 698 1.04 -13.19 33.90
N VAL A 699 0.55 -12.39 32.97
CA VAL A 699 -0.70 -12.62 32.22
C VAL A 699 -0.63 -13.85 31.31
N LYS A 700 0.57 -14.37 31.04
CA LYS A 700 0.77 -15.51 30.14
C LYS A 700 0.18 -16.80 30.69
N ALA A 701 0.00 -16.89 32.00
CA ALA A 701 -0.75 -17.98 32.62
C ALA A 701 -2.21 -18.00 32.15
N ASN A 702 -2.81 -16.83 31.89
CA ASN A 702 -4.20 -16.73 31.44
C ASN A 702 -4.32 -16.90 29.93
N ILE A 703 -3.51 -16.19 29.14
CA ILE A 703 -3.76 -16.05 27.69
C ILE A 703 -2.68 -16.69 26.80
N GLY A 704 -1.68 -17.33 27.41
CA GLY A 704 -0.49 -17.79 26.70
C GLY A 704 0.43 -16.63 26.27
N HIS A 705 1.39 -16.93 25.40
CA HIS A 705 2.36 -15.98 24.91
C HIS A 705 1.96 -15.39 23.56
N ALA A 706 1.39 -14.18 23.61
CA ALA A 706 0.95 -13.41 22.45
C ALA A 706 2.08 -12.70 21.67
N ASP A 707 3.33 -13.18 21.75
CA ASP A 707 4.49 -12.67 20.98
C ASP A 707 4.56 -11.12 20.92
N ALA A 708 4.37 -10.50 19.74
CA ALA A 708 4.41 -9.06 19.53
C ALA A 708 3.41 -8.26 20.38
N ALA A 709 2.30 -8.87 20.81
CA ALA A 709 1.28 -8.27 21.68
C ALA A 709 1.47 -8.61 23.18
N ALA A 710 2.46 -9.42 23.55
CA ALA A 710 2.63 -9.89 24.92
C ALA A 710 2.87 -8.73 25.91
N GLY A 711 3.61 -7.71 25.49
CA GLY A 711 3.92 -6.57 26.32
C GLY A 711 2.73 -5.65 26.57
N ILE A 712 1.88 -5.43 25.55
CA ILE A 712 0.69 -4.58 25.69
C ILE A 712 -0.40 -5.29 26.48
N ALA A 713 -0.53 -6.61 26.38
CA ALA A 713 -1.41 -7.40 27.23
C ALA A 713 -1.07 -7.23 28.73
N GLY A 714 0.22 -7.28 29.06
CA GLY A 714 0.70 -7.02 30.41
C GLY A 714 0.41 -5.59 30.88
N LEU A 715 0.65 -4.59 30.03
CA LEU A 715 0.32 -3.19 30.33
C LEU A 715 -1.18 -3.02 30.61
N LEU A 716 -2.05 -3.54 29.74
CA LEU A 716 -3.50 -3.44 29.87
C LEU A 716 -3.99 -4.10 31.17
N LYS A 717 -3.44 -5.27 31.54
CA LYS A 717 -3.70 -5.90 32.84
C LYS A 717 -3.35 -4.98 34.00
N VAL A 718 -2.18 -4.32 33.97
CA VAL A 718 -1.77 -3.37 35.01
C VAL A 718 -2.71 -2.17 35.09
N VAL A 719 -3.06 -1.58 33.94
CA VAL A 719 -3.99 -0.43 33.89
C VAL A 719 -5.37 -0.80 34.42
N LEU A 720 -5.90 -1.97 34.06
CA LEU A 720 -7.16 -2.49 34.59
C LEU A 720 -7.07 -2.77 36.10
N SER A 721 -5.91 -3.22 36.59
CA SER A 721 -5.68 -3.41 38.02
C SER A 721 -5.77 -2.09 38.80
N PHE A 722 -5.36 -0.96 38.21
CA PHE A 722 -5.60 0.38 38.80
C PHE A 722 -7.10 0.72 38.82
N LYS A 723 -7.79 0.54 37.68
CA LYS A 723 -9.23 0.79 37.55
C LYS A 723 -10.06 0.04 38.60
N HIS A 724 -9.69 -1.21 38.88
CA HIS A 724 -10.40 -2.09 39.81
C HIS A 724 -9.76 -2.20 41.19
N SER A 725 -8.66 -1.49 41.45
CA SER A 725 -7.91 -1.52 42.72
C SER A 725 -7.60 -2.93 43.24
N THR A 726 -7.34 -3.87 42.32
CA THR A 726 -7.18 -5.30 42.62
C THR A 726 -6.03 -5.86 41.80
N ILE A 727 -5.18 -6.68 42.42
CA ILE A 727 -4.15 -7.46 41.70
C ILE A 727 -4.75 -8.82 41.36
N PRO A 728 -4.87 -9.20 40.07
CA PRO A 728 -5.40 -10.50 39.68
C PRO A 728 -4.54 -11.66 40.24
N PRO A 729 -5.15 -12.82 40.54
CA PRO A 729 -4.40 -14.00 40.99
C PRO A 729 -3.41 -14.48 39.92
N SER A 730 -2.26 -15.00 40.36
CA SER A 730 -1.34 -15.70 39.46
C SER A 730 -1.86 -17.11 39.20
N LEU A 731 -2.47 -17.31 38.03
CA LEU A 731 -3.01 -18.60 37.63
C LEU A 731 -1.90 -19.65 37.49
N ASN A 732 -2.23 -20.91 37.81
CA ASN A 732 -1.34 -22.07 37.75
C ASN A 732 -0.09 -22.00 38.65
N PHE A 733 -0.08 -21.13 39.67
CA PHE A 733 0.98 -21.06 40.67
C PHE A 733 0.57 -21.81 41.94
N GLU A 734 1.34 -22.84 42.29
CA GLU A 734 1.18 -23.66 43.49
C GLU A 734 2.40 -23.54 44.43
N SER A 735 3.64 -23.36 43.90
CA SER A 735 4.85 -22.91 44.62
C SER A 735 6.13 -23.01 43.79
#